data_AF-A0A6I9N2Y6-F1
#
_entry.id   AF-A0A6I9N2Y6-F1
#
_cell.length_a   1.000
_cell.length_b   1.000
_cell.length_c   1.000
_cell.angle_alpha   90.00
_cell.angle_beta   90.00
_cell.angle_gamma   90.00
#
_symmetry.space_group_name_H-M   'P 1'
#
loop_
_entity.id
_entity.type
_entity.pdbx_description
1 polymer ?
#
loop_
_entity_poly.entity_id
_entity_poly.type
_entity_poly.pdbx_seq_one_letter_code
_entity_poly.pdbx_strand_id
1 'polypeptide(L)'
;MATKFQEHCPDIERQEADVQKLNKRFNNLNRQTDTRSQSLQRAKMSYSNYRNDYDNLNNWLSRVPNYEPNETDDPRQVETKLKNQRNLLSDIARKESELNNVSKNAQLYQQAVKDYENETEKFRSILDLEDGLVPQTYKRNRLESPALIVKAEEAAIEAKFTEVNAVNKQRLQSLEFTQSLLNQQPEISMIQATNVKSVNSSVSGEEPWRIKKQLDDEVQRREQLEREIETIQTDIYVLEGQRPQDTIVKKELIKKVPDPQLDEEVHKVQQKLSEERRTTHVMENDLEVLKLKLRGLDTELKEGAQQYTVKEVLRIERDRGQEEEMRKLREELDELRRNKLMKDNELILIQKQVTLLAEEKNKEQEVITEEEVIKVQNDPQLETEYRVLLDRKQKAIDGRKQLEDELQFLQEKLRRMEKEKSMAEEKISIKEVLKVEKDVVFEREVENLRKQYEDEKAKRRSSQREKTDLQRKITSLEEEKSKVVIQEKMREIVRPDPKAENEVANLRLELVEQQRRYRDSELQIRTLQDEHTTLRNRGPQVEIKEIIKEVIKYKTDPQTERELERLRNEIVDKTHQTEKSEMEIRQLRDEIQRWKDTKPQVQTKEVVNEVLQYREDPKTKEEIETLKRKLADEQKKRLDLEGERSVQEEKIRLRKIDLSQVREKVVQQEVVKMEEDPILRSECDTFLQNINNEQKQKDSLKTELYQLQRQKADLDLQLEELERERRARRDAELEIQRLRVTLNELEIRDKENREKVTVKQKVVLQQDPQQEKEHSILRLQLDEEKHKRTLLEKELNVLIQQQITLEKMDVKERVVRTEKVQVERDPEAEIEIEKLKKTLEEEKRRRRELDQEFTTLTSRFSDMEFSSTKSSKELHYIRDESSRLQQENQRLQNEIRKIRSEIDITSKETRLITESAPRDDGKNLELRLDSLQRELAELRGITTQKDEEVERLQKNLVAVRQKKEQRESHLRRSIVIIDPDSGKEMRPEEAYKLGLIDWKMFVNLQSQECDWEEISVKGPKGESSVLHDRKSGKKFSIDDALRLGHITNRQLQQYINKEITIQEFGVMVSGKTM
;
A
#
# COMPACT_ATOMS: atom_id res chain seq x y z
N MET A 1 4.73 -38.79 43.71
CA MET A 1 4.89 -40.21 44.09
C MET A 1 6.26 -40.73 43.59
N ALA A 2 7.37 -40.17 44.05
CA ALA A 2 8.70 -40.46 43.47
C ALA A 2 9.79 -40.77 44.50
N THR A 3 9.42 -41.28 45.68
CA THR A 3 10.37 -41.56 46.78
C THR A 3 10.37 -43.01 47.25
N LYS A 4 9.91 -43.97 46.40
CA LYS A 4 9.78 -45.39 46.79
C LYS A 4 10.36 -46.42 45.81
N PHE A 5 11.17 -46.01 44.82
CA PHE A 5 11.89 -46.95 43.96
C PHE A 5 13.40 -46.72 44.09
N GLN A 6 14.14 -47.81 44.31
CA GLN A 6 15.61 -47.80 44.54
C GLN A 6 16.44 -47.68 43.25
N GLU A 7 15.80 -47.54 42.09
CA GLU A 7 16.47 -47.32 40.80
C GLU A 7 16.16 -45.89 40.31
N HIS A 8 17.21 -45.09 40.13
CA HIS A 8 17.12 -43.73 39.61
C HIS A 8 16.93 -43.76 38.09
N CYS A 9 15.83 -43.21 37.59
CA CYS A 9 15.58 -43.05 36.15
C CYS A 9 15.94 -41.62 35.71
N PRO A 10 17.11 -41.39 35.09
CA PRO A 10 17.57 -40.06 34.67
C PRO A 10 16.67 -39.43 33.58
N ASP A 11 15.84 -40.24 32.92
CA ASP A 11 14.94 -39.77 31.87
C ASP A 11 13.76 -38.93 32.42
N ILE A 12 13.39 -39.13 33.69
CA ILE A 12 12.34 -38.33 34.35
C ILE A 12 12.82 -36.89 34.57
N GLU A 13 14.07 -36.67 34.99
CA GLU A 13 14.61 -35.31 35.18
C GLU A 13 14.71 -34.55 33.85
N ARG A 14 15.10 -35.26 32.78
CA ARG A 14 15.09 -34.73 31.41
C ARG A 14 13.67 -34.34 30.97
N GLN A 15 12.69 -35.23 31.18
CA GLN A 15 11.29 -34.97 30.84
C GLN A 15 10.70 -33.83 31.67
N GLU A 16 11.01 -33.74 32.97
CA GLU A 16 10.60 -32.61 33.83
C GLU A 16 11.20 -31.28 33.34
N ALA A 17 12.47 -31.26 32.92
CA ALA A 17 13.10 -30.08 32.35
C ALA A 17 12.43 -29.64 31.03
N ASP A 18 12.06 -30.59 30.17
CA ASP A 18 11.36 -30.29 28.91
C ASP A 18 9.92 -29.82 29.15
N VAL A 19 9.20 -30.40 30.11
CA VAL A 19 7.88 -29.91 30.56
C VAL A 19 7.98 -28.50 31.12
N GLN A 20 9.01 -28.18 31.91
CA GLN A 20 9.22 -26.83 32.42
C GLN A 20 9.50 -25.82 31.30
N LYS A 21 10.28 -26.18 30.27
CA LYS A 21 10.50 -25.34 29.08
C LYS A 21 9.20 -25.09 28.33
N LEU A 22 8.40 -26.15 28.09
CA LEU A 22 7.10 -26.04 27.43
C LEU A 22 6.13 -25.15 28.21
N ASN A 23 6.05 -25.31 29.54
CA ASN A 23 5.22 -24.45 30.38
C ASN A 23 5.68 -22.98 30.36
N LYS A 24 6.99 -22.72 30.34
CA LYS A 24 7.52 -21.35 30.17
C LYS A 24 7.14 -20.75 28.82
N ARG A 25 7.29 -21.50 27.72
CA ARG A 25 6.87 -21.07 26.36
C ARG A 25 5.37 -20.78 26.31
N PHE A 26 4.55 -21.66 26.88
CA PHE A 26 3.10 -21.48 26.93
C PHE A 26 2.70 -20.23 27.74
N ASN A 27 3.31 -20.02 28.91
CA ASN A 27 3.07 -18.82 29.72
C ASN A 27 3.51 -17.53 29.01
N ASN A 28 4.65 -17.57 28.31
CA ASN A 28 5.12 -16.43 27.50
C ASN A 28 4.15 -16.12 26.35
N LEU A 29 3.60 -17.16 25.70
CA LEU A 29 2.61 -17.00 24.63
C LEU A 29 1.29 -16.38 25.15
N ASN A 30 0.81 -16.81 26.32
CA ASN A 30 -0.38 -16.20 26.95
C ASN A 30 -0.13 -14.73 27.30
N ARG A 31 0.99 -14.42 27.96
CA ARG A 31 1.36 -13.03 28.27
C ARG A 31 1.46 -12.17 27.00
N GLN A 32 2.07 -12.70 25.95
CA GLN A 32 2.20 -11.99 24.68
C GLN A 32 0.83 -11.71 24.04
N THR A 33 -0.10 -12.67 24.13
CA THR A 33 -1.46 -12.52 23.62
C THR A 33 -2.22 -11.43 24.37
N ASP A 34 -2.12 -11.40 25.69
CA ASP A 34 -2.74 -10.37 26.54
C ASP A 34 -2.17 -8.97 26.24
N THR A 35 -0.84 -8.83 26.18
CA THR A 35 -0.20 -7.54 25.90
C THR A 35 -0.54 -7.04 24.49
N ARG A 36 -0.51 -7.92 23.48
CA ARG A 36 -0.91 -7.57 22.10
C ARG A 36 -2.37 -7.17 22.02
N SER A 37 -3.26 -7.87 22.72
CA SER A 37 -4.68 -7.51 22.80
C SER A 37 -4.85 -6.11 23.38
N GLN A 38 -4.21 -5.80 24.51
CA GLN A 38 -4.26 -4.47 25.12
C GLN A 38 -3.69 -3.38 24.20
N SER A 39 -2.57 -3.65 23.53
CA SER A 39 -1.94 -2.72 22.60
C SER A 39 -2.86 -2.42 21.39
N LEU A 40 -3.49 -3.45 20.82
CA LEU A 40 -4.48 -3.29 19.75
C LEU A 40 -5.73 -2.53 20.21
N GLN A 41 -6.21 -2.73 21.44
CA GLN A 41 -7.32 -1.94 21.97
C GLN A 41 -6.95 -0.45 22.09
N ARG A 42 -5.73 -0.13 22.56
CA ARG A 42 -5.24 1.27 22.59
C ARG A 42 -5.14 1.85 21.18
N ALA A 43 -4.58 1.10 20.23
CA ALA A 43 -4.48 1.53 18.83
C ALA A 43 -5.87 1.77 18.22
N LYS A 44 -6.84 0.88 18.47
CA LYS A 44 -8.22 1.03 18.01
C LYS A 44 -8.89 2.30 18.55
N MET A 45 -8.74 2.58 19.84
CA MET A 45 -9.29 3.79 20.46
C MET A 45 -8.66 5.05 19.86
N SER A 46 -7.32 5.09 19.73
CA SER A 46 -6.62 6.21 19.10
C SER A 46 -7.03 6.41 17.64
N TYR A 47 -7.18 5.33 16.88
CA TYR A 47 -7.62 5.39 15.49
C TYR A 47 -9.04 5.93 15.36
N SER A 48 -9.98 5.48 16.19
CA SER A 48 -11.36 5.97 16.16
C SER A 48 -11.42 7.46 16.45
N ASN A 49 -10.65 7.94 17.43
CA ASN A 49 -10.59 9.37 17.75
C ASN A 49 -10.01 10.18 16.58
N TYR A 50 -8.87 9.72 16.04
CA TYR A 50 -8.25 10.34 14.86
C TYR A 50 -9.22 10.40 13.68
N ARG A 51 -9.86 9.27 13.34
CA ARG A 51 -10.72 9.18 12.16
C ARG A 51 -11.95 10.08 12.28
N ASN A 52 -12.58 10.10 13.45
CA ASN A 52 -13.71 10.97 13.71
C ASN A 52 -13.33 12.45 13.57
N ASP A 53 -12.22 12.88 14.17
CA ASP A 53 -11.76 14.26 14.09
C ASP A 53 -11.35 14.64 12.66
N TYR A 54 -10.66 13.72 11.95
CA TYR A 54 -10.24 13.89 10.57
C TYR A 54 -11.43 14.05 9.63
N ASP A 55 -12.41 13.14 9.71
CA ASP A 55 -13.60 13.17 8.87
C ASP A 55 -14.43 14.43 9.14
N ASN A 56 -14.57 14.84 10.40
CA ASN A 56 -15.24 16.09 10.77
C ASN A 56 -14.57 17.32 10.16
N LEU A 57 -13.25 17.44 10.32
CA LEU A 57 -12.49 18.58 9.79
C LEU A 57 -12.46 18.57 8.27
N ASN A 58 -12.24 17.42 7.64
CA ASN A 58 -12.19 17.29 6.18
C ASN A 58 -13.55 17.59 5.53
N ASN A 59 -14.65 17.16 6.15
CA ASN A 59 -16.00 17.49 5.71
C ASN A 59 -16.28 18.99 5.81
N TRP A 60 -15.83 19.63 6.90
CA TRP A 60 -15.95 21.08 7.06
C TRP A 60 -15.12 21.84 6.01
N LEU A 61 -13.85 21.47 5.82
CA LEU A 61 -12.95 22.08 4.82
C LEU A 61 -13.49 21.96 3.39
N SER A 62 -14.15 20.85 3.07
CA SER A 62 -14.73 20.63 1.74
C SER A 62 -16.03 21.40 1.50
N ARG A 63 -16.64 21.97 2.56
CA ARG A 63 -17.90 22.74 2.51
C ARG A 63 -17.69 24.23 2.80
N VAL A 64 -16.45 24.71 2.76
CA VAL A 64 -16.14 26.13 2.98
C VAL A 64 -16.77 26.98 1.86
N PRO A 65 -17.61 27.98 2.19
CA PRO A 65 -18.24 28.85 1.19
C PRO A 65 -17.20 29.63 0.36
N ASN A 66 -17.53 29.91 -0.91
CA ASN A 66 -16.72 30.76 -1.78
C ASN A 66 -17.37 32.15 -1.91
N TYR A 67 -16.68 33.19 -1.47
CA TYR A 67 -17.10 34.59 -1.58
C TYR A 67 -16.24 35.39 -2.56
N GLU A 68 -15.98 34.85 -3.75
CA GLU A 68 -15.24 35.57 -4.79
C GLU A 68 -15.99 36.82 -5.30
N PRO A 69 -15.27 37.92 -5.63
CA PRO A 69 -15.85 39.06 -6.30
C PRO A 69 -16.25 38.70 -7.74
N ASN A 70 -17.47 39.07 -8.12
CA ASN A 70 -17.97 38.94 -9.48
C ASN A 70 -18.05 40.32 -10.14
N GLU A 71 -17.93 40.36 -11.48
CA GLU A 71 -18.01 41.61 -12.27
C GLU A 71 -19.37 42.31 -12.18
N THR A 72 -20.41 41.60 -11.74
CA THR A 72 -21.80 42.09 -11.60
C THR A 72 -22.17 42.49 -10.17
N ASP A 73 -21.23 42.43 -9.21
CA ASP A 73 -21.53 42.71 -7.81
C ASP A 73 -21.72 44.22 -7.55
N ASP A 74 -22.86 44.59 -6.96
CA ASP A 74 -23.10 45.94 -6.46
C ASP A 74 -22.24 46.27 -5.22
N PRO A 75 -21.94 47.54 -4.91
CA PRO A 75 -21.11 47.90 -3.75
C PRO A 75 -21.65 47.37 -2.41
N ARG A 76 -22.98 47.27 -2.25
CA ARG A 76 -23.61 46.65 -1.07
C ARG A 76 -23.40 45.13 -1.01
N GLN A 77 -23.36 44.47 -2.17
CA GLN A 77 -23.13 43.03 -2.27
C GLN A 77 -21.65 42.71 -1.97
N VAL A 78 -20.72 43.51 -2.48
CA VAL A 78 -19.28 43.42 -2.16
C VAL A 78 -19.07 43.61 -0.65
N GLU A 79 -19.69 44.61 -0.03
CA GLU A 79 -19.58 44.84 1.42
C GLU A 79 -20.14 43.65 2.23
N THR A 80 -21.24 43.04 1.77
CA THR A 80 -21.83 41.85 2.40
C THR A 80 -20.91 40.63 2.26
N LYS A 81 -20.34 40.38 1.06
CA LYS A 81 -19.34 39.33 0.82
C LYS A 81 -18.10 39.54 1.68
N LEU A 82 -17.63 40.78 1.82
CA LEU A 82 -16.47 41.15 2.63
C LEU A 82 -16.72 40.88 4.12
N LYS A 83 -17.90 41.24 4.64
CA LYS A 83 -18.30 40.90 6.02
C LYS A 83 -18.36 39.38 6.24
N ASN A 84 -18.97 38.64 5.32
CA ASN A 84 -19.05 37.18 5.40
C ASN A 84 -17.67 36.51 5.30
N GLN A 85 -16.77 37.05 4.46
CA GLN A 85 -15.39 36.57 4.33
C GLN A 85 -14.58 36.80 5.61
N ARG A 86 -14.75 37.95 6.29
CA ARG A 86 -14.13 38.20 7.60
C ARG A 86 -14.61 37.24 8.67
N ASN A 87 -15.93 36.96 8.71
CA ASN A 87 -16.50 35.97 9.63
C ASN A 87 -15.94 34.56 9.33
N LEU A 88 -15.89 34.17 8.05
CA LEU A 88 -15.34 32.89 7.63
C LEU A 88 -13.87 32.73 8.04
N LEU A 89 -13.05 33.76 7.90
CA LEU A 89 -11.65 33.72 8.36
C LEU A 89 -11.54 33.58 9.89
N SER A 90 -12.47 34.16 10.65
CA SER A 90 -12.55 33.92 12.09
C SER A 90 -12.92 32.46 12.41
N ASP A 91 -13.85 31.88 11.65
CA ASP A 91 -14.23 30.47 11.81
C ASP A 91 -13.08 29.53 11.41
N ILE A 92 -12.36 29.81 10.32
CA ILE A 92 -11.13 29.08 9.93
C ILE A 92 -10.10 29.14 11.06
N ALA A 93 -9.84 30.31 11.65
CA ALA A 93 -8.91 30.42 12.77
C ALA A 93 -9.35 29.61 14.00
N ARG A 94 -10.65 29.51 14.29
CA ARG A 94 -11.15 28.67 15.38
C ARG A 94 -10.95 27.18 15.11
N LYS A 95 -11.09 26.75 13.85
CA LYS A 95 -10.91 25.37 13.40
C LYS A 95 -9.45 24.88 13.42
N GLU A 96 -8.48 25.77 13.58
CA GLU A 96 -7.08 25.41 13.81
C GLU A 96 -6.90 24.55 15.08
N SER A 97 -7.74 24.76 16.10
CA SER A 97 -7.74 23.90 17.29
C SER A 97 -8.17 22.46 17.00
N GLU A 98 -9.11 22.26 16.07
CA GLU A 98 -9.54 20.94 15.60
C GLU A 98 -8.44 20.28 14.77
N LEU A 99 -7.74 21.03 13.92
CA LEU A 99 -6.55 20.54 13.19
C LEU A 99 -5.48 20.03 14.16
N ASN A 100 -5.17 20.79 15.21
CA ASN A 100 -4.23 20.37 16.25
C ASN A 100 -4.69 19.10 16.99
N ASN A 101 -5.99 18.92 17.19
CA ASN A 101 -6.54 17.68 17.77
C ASN A 101 -6.39 16.49 16.81
N VAL A 102 -6.66 16.69 15.51
CA VAL A 102 -6.43 15.67 14.47
C VAL A 102 -4.97 15.24 14.45
N SER A 103 -4.03 16.19 14.39
CA SER A 103 -2.58 15.91 14.41
C SER A 103 -2.17 15.15 15.68
N LYS A 104 -2.61 15.61 16.85
CA LYS A 104 -2.33 14.93 18.12
C LYS A 104 -2.86 13.50 18.15
N ASN A 105 -4.10 13.27 17.70
CA ASN A 105 -4.71 11.94 17.69
C ASN A 105 -4.08 11.03 16.62
N ALA A 106 -3.70 11.58 15.47
CA ALA A 106 -2.91 10.89 14.44
C ALA A 106 -1.58 10.40 15.02
N GLN A 107 -0.83 11.27 15.70
CA GLN A 107 0.45 10.93 16.32
C GLN A 107 0.31 9.87 17.43
N LEU A 108 -0.74 9.95 18.26
CA LEU A 108 -1.04 8.93 19.26
C LEU A 108 -1.33 7.56 18.64
N TYR A 109 -2.08 7.52 17.53
CA TYR A 109 -2.31 6.29 16.78
C TYR A 109 -1.02 5.76 16.15
N GLN A 110 -0.25 6.62 15.48
CA GLN A 110 1.05 6.26 14.89
C GLN A 110 2.00 5.65 15.92
N GLN A 111 2.06 6.22 17.13
CA GLN A 111 2.88 5.68 18.22
C GLN A 111 2.35 4.33 18.70
N ALA A 112 1.04 4.19 18.90
CA ALA A 112 0.44 2.92 19.32
C ALA A 112 0.70 1.77 18.33
N VAL A 113 0.64 2.06 17.02
CA VAL A 113 0.98 1.09 15.97
C VAL A 113 2.46 0.72 16.01
N LYS A 114 3.36 1.71 16.14
CA LYS A 114 4.81 1.44 16.26
C LYS A 114 5.14 0.62 17.50
N ASP A 115 4.50 0.91 18.63
CA ASP A 115 4.69 0.15 19.87
C ASP A 115 4.27 -1.31 19.70
N TYR A 116 3.12 -1.54 19.04
CA TYR A 116 2.65 -2.88 18.68
C TYR A 116 3.63 -3.60 17.75
N GLU A 117 4.07 -2.95 16.65
CA GLU A 117 5.04 -3.50 15.71
C GLU A 117 6.35 -3.87 16.43
N ASN A 118 6.89 -2.96 17.25
CA ASN A 118 8.10 -3.20 18.03
C ASN A 118 7.95 -4.36 19.01
N GLU A 119 6.82 -4.48 19.73
CA GLU A 119 6.57 -5.63 20.60
C GLU A 119 6.47 -6.94 19.81
N THR A 120 5.86 -6.91 18.62
CA THR A 120 5.75 -8.11 17.79
C THR A 120 7.12 -8.58 17.30
N GLU A 121 7.99 -7.65 16.92
CA GLU A 121 9.36 -7.95 16.49
C GLU A 121 10.24 -8.41 17.66
N LYS A 122 10.10 -7.80 18.85
CA LYS A 122 10.79 -8.26 20.07
C LYS A 122 10.44 -9.72 20.39
N PHE A 123 9.15 -10.06 20.40
CA PHE A 123 8.72 -11.44 20.65
C PHE A 123 9.23 -12.40 19.59
N ARG A 124 9.20 -11.99 18.31
CA ARG A 124 9.77 -12.79 17.22
C ARG A 124 11.26 -13.06 17.42
N SER A 125 12.02 -12.04 17.80
CA SER A 125 13.45 -12.19 18.11
C SER A 125 13.72 -13.14 19.28
N ILE A 126 12.84 -13.15 20.30
CA ILE A 126 12.96 -14.09 21.42
C ILE A 126 12.75 -15.53 20.95
N LEU A 127 11.76 -15.76 20.07
CA LEU A 127 11.52 -17.09 19.49
C LEU A 127 12.66 -17.55 18.58
N ASP A 128 13.19 -16.66 17.74
CA ASP A 128 14.32 -16.97 16.87
C ASP A 128 15.56 -17.39 17.69
N LEU A 129 15.78 -16.76 18.86
CA LEU A 129 16.84 -17.12 19.81
C LEU A 129 16.57 -18.45 20.54
N GLU A 130 15.31 -18.74 20.90
CA GLU A 130 14.93 -20.00 21.57
C GLU A 130 15.02 -21.22 20.65
N ASP A 131 14.69 -21.08 19.36
CA ASP A 131 14.72 -22.17 18.38
C ASP A 131 16.14 -22.42 17.82
N GLY A 132 17.15 -21.67 18.28
CA GLY A 132 18.55 -21.83 17.86
C GLY A 132 18.79 -21.50 16.37
N LEU A 133 17.83 -20.81 15.75
CA LEU A 133 17.91 -20.38 14.36
C LEU A 133 18.79 -19.13 14.30
N VAL A 134 19.87 -19.19 13.52
CA VAL A 134 20.64 -17.99 13.17
C VAL A 134 19.65 -17.01 12.51
N PRO A 135 19.58 -15.73 12.95
CA PRO A 135 18.68 -14.75 12.34
C PRO A 135 18.98 -14.69 10.84
N GLN A 136 18.14 -15.35 10.05
CA GLN A 136 18.24 -15.36 8.60
C GLN A 136 17.96 -13.93 8.14
N THR A 137 18.99 -13.24 7.67
CA THR A 137 18.98 -11.83 7.24
C THR A 137 18.28 -11.60 5.90
N TYR A 138 17.55 -12.59 5.38
CA TYR A 138 16.66 -12.37 4.25
C TYR A 138 15.72 -11.21 4.61
N LYS A 139 15.87 -10.11 3.87
CA LYS A 139 15.02 -8.93 3.97
C LYS A 139 13.59 -9.34 3.64
N ARG A 140 12.85 -9.82 4.64
CA ARG A 140 11.41 -10.08 4.52
C ARG A 140 10.75 -8.78 4.10
N ASN A 141 9.92 -8.85 3.06
CA ASN A 141 9.05 -7.76 2.63
C ASN A 141 8.24 -7.28 3.83
N ARG A 142 8.67 -6.17 4.44
CA ARG A 142 7.88 -5.48 5.46
C ARG A 142 6.73 -4.82 4.71
N LEU A 143 5.52 -5.27 4.99
CA LEU A 143 4.31 -4.54 4.61
C LEU A 143 4.43 -3.10 5.14
N GLU A 144 3.95 -2.15 4.36
CA GLU A 144 4.00 -0.74 4.73
C GLU A 144 3.21 -0.50 6.04
N SER A 145 3.84 0.17 7.00
CA SER A 145 3.24 0.39 8.32
C SER A 145 2.00 1.28 8.19
N PRO A 146 0.86 0.92 8.81
CA PRO A 146 -0.32 1.78 8.88
C PRO A 146 -0.05 3.17 9.48
N ALA A 147 1.00 3.29 10.31
CA ALA A 147 1.42 4.58 10.87
C ALA A 147 1.94 5.53 9.78
N LEU A 148 2.56 5.03 8.71
CA LEU A 148 3.04 5.87 7.61
C LEU A 148 1.88 6.44 6.77
N ILE A 149 0.84 5.63 6.56
CA ILE A 149 -0.37 6.06 5.84
C ILE A 149 -1.05 7.20 6.60
N VAL A 150 -1.29 7.03 7.89
CA VAL A 150 -1.92 8.08 8.72
C VAL A 150 -1.04 9.33 8.81
N LYS A 151 0.29 9.19 8.82
CA LYS A 151 1.20 10.34 8.76
C LYS A 151 1.05 11.12 7.45
N ALA A 152 0.86 10.42 6.33
CA ALA A 152 0.60 11.08 5.04
C ALA A 152 -0.77 11.76 5.03
N GLU A 153 -1.81 11.13 5.60
CA GLU A 153 -3.14 11.74 5.74
C GLU A 153 -3.13 12.99 6.64
N GLU A 154 -2.38 12.96 7.76
CA GLU A 154 -2.12 14.11 8.65
C GLU A 154 -1.46 15.28 7.88
N ALA A 155 -0.39 15.01 7.14
CA ALA A 155 0.26 16.04 6.33
C ALA A 155 -0.67 16.59 5.24
N ALA A 156 -1.51 15.75 4.64
CA ALA A 156 -2.45 16.17 3.60
C ALA A 156 -3.56 17.08 4.15
N ILE A 157 -4.11 16.80 5.34
CA ILE A 157 -5.14 17.66 5.96
C ILE A 157 -4.55 18.99 6.43
N GLU A 158 -3.32 19.00 6.95
CA GLU A 158 -2.59 20.23 7.28
C GLU A 158 -2.34 21.08 6.03
N ALA A 159 -1.89 20.47 4.94
CA ALA A 159 -1.71 21.15 3.66
C ALA A 159 -3.03 21.74 3.15
N LYS A 160 -4.12 20.96 3.15
CA LYS A 160 -5.44 21.43 2.72
C LYS A 160 -5.96 22.58 3.60
N PHE A 161 -5.75 22.52 4.92
CA PHE A 161 -6.15 23.60 5.83
C PHE A 161 -5.35 24.88 5.56
N THR A 162 -4.04 24.78 5.38
CA THR A 162 -3.19 25.94 5.07
C THR A 162 -3.54 26.56 3.71
N GLU A 163 -3.84 25.75 2.71
CA GLU A 163 -4.34 26.20 1.41
C GLU A 163 -5.67 26.95 1.54
N VAL A 164 -6.67 26.36 2.21
CA VAL A 164 -7.98 26.98 2.43
C VAL A 164 -7.84 28.31 3.19
N ASN A 165 -6.97 28.37 4.20
CA ASN A 165 -6.72 29.59 4.95
C ASN A 165 -6.04 30.67 4.07
N ALA A 166 -5.02 30.29 3.28
CA ALA A 166 -4.31 31.20 2.40
C ALA A 166 -5.21 31.75 1.28
N VAL A 167 -5.97 30.89 0.61
CA VAL A 167 -6.93 31.27 -0.44
C VAL A 167 -7.98 32.23 0.11
N ASN A 168 -8.52 31.96 1.30
CA ASN A 168 -9.51 32.84 1.91
C ASN A 168 -8.92 34.18 2.38
N LYS A 169 -7.66 34.23 2.82
CA LYS A 169 -6.98 35.50 3.10
C LYS A 169 -6.76 36.32 1.83
N GLN A 170 -6.37 35.67 0.74
CA GLN A 170 -6.22 36.33 -0.56
C GLN A 170 -7.56 36.87 -1.07
N ARG A 171 -8.64 36.08 -0.96
CA ARG A 171 -10.00 36.53 -1.33
C ARG A 171 -10.45 37.76 -0.52
N LEU A 172 -10.12 37.83 0.77
CA LEU A 172 -10.39 39.02 1.57
C LEU A 172 -9.66 40.25 0.99
N GLN A 173 -8.38 40.12 0.66
CA GLN A 173 -7.61 41.21 0.05
C GLN A 173 -8.20 41.63 -1.31
N SER A 174 -8.64 40.68 -2.13
CA SER A 174 -9.30 40.95 -3.41
C SER A 174 -10.63 41.67 -3.24
N LEU A 175 -11.45 41.30 -2.25
CA LEU A 175 -12.70 42.00 -1.93
C LEU A 175 -12.44 43.41 -1.38
N GLU A 176 -11.43 43.58 -0.52
CA GLU A 176 -11.02 44.90 0.00
C GLU A 176 -10.51 45.82 -1.12
N PHE A 177 -9.76 45.27 -2.08
CA PHE A 177 -9.35 45.98 -3.28
C PHE A 177 -10.54 46.36 -4.16
N THR A 178 -11.47 45.44 -4.40
CA THR A 178 -12.69 45.68 -5.20
C THR A 178 -13.57 46.76 -4.56
N GLN A 179 -13.73 46.71 -3.23
CA GLN A 179 -14.44 47.75 -2.47
C GLN A 179 -13.75 49.11 -2.61
N SER A 180 -12.42 49.15 -2.55
CA SER A 180 -11.64 50.39 -2.74
C SER A 180 -11.86 50.97 -4.14
N LEU A 181 -11.88 50.13 -5.18
CA LEU A 181 -12.15 50.55 -6.55
C LEU A 181 -13.57 51.09 -6.74
N LEU A 182 -14.59 50.39 -6.23
CA LEU A 182 -15.97 50.86 -6.33
C LEU A 182 -16.18 52.18 -5.58
N ASN A 183 -15.54 52.35 -4.41
CA ASN A 183 -15.63 53.59 -3.64
C ASN A 183 -14.89 54.77 -4.31
N GLN A 184 -14.00 54.52 -5.28
CA GLN A 184 -13.28 55.55 -6.04
C GLN A 184 -14.04 56.04 -7.27
N GLN A 185 -15.18 55.43 -7.64
CA GLN A 185 -16.03 55.96 -8.70
C GLN A 185 -16.84 57.18 -8.19
N PRO A 186 -16.71 58.38 -8.79
CA PRO A 186 -17.53 59.52 -8.41
C PRO A 186 -18.98 59.27 -8.78
N GLU A 187 -19.89 59.38 -7.80
CA GLU A 187 -21.34 59.32 -8.02
C GLU A 187 -21.78 60.42 -8.99
N ILE A 188 -22.04 60.07 -10.26
CA ILE A 188 -22.78 60.94 -11.18
C ILE A 188 -24.27 60.77 -10.85
N SER A 189 -24.71 61.52 -9.83
CA SER A 189 -26.13 61.70 -9.55
C SER A 189 -26.69 62.81 -10.45
N MET A 190 -27.43 62.39 -11.48
CA MET A 190 -28.13 63.25 -12.42
C MET A 190 -29.43 63.81 -11.78
N ILE A 191 -29.36 65.05 -11.29
CA ILE A 191 -30.39 66.11 -11.31
C ILE A 191 -31.80 65.78 -10.75
N GLN A 192 -32.10 66.35 -9.57
CA GLN A 192 -33.35 67.07 -9.36
C GLN A 192 -33.04 68.54 -9.05
N ALA A 193 -33.46 69.42 -9.96
CA ALA A 193 -33.37 70.86 -9.81
C ALA A 193 -34.31 71.35 -8.71
N THR A 194 -33.78 72.05 -7.71
CA THR A 194 -34.34 73.32 -7.20
C THR A 194 -33.43 73.95 -6.14
N ASN A 195 -33.14 75.24 -6.38
CA ASN A 195 -32.76 76.29 -5.44
C ASN A 195 -31.32 76.38 -4.88
N VAL A 196 -30.77 77.56 -5.19
CA VAL A 196 -29.51 78.18 -4.79
C VAL A 196 -29.51 78.57 -3.31
N LYS A 197 -28.40 78.31 -2.59
CA LYS A 197 -27.59 79.31 -1.84
C LYS A 197 -26.60 78.64 -0.86
N SER A 198 -25.33 79.04 -0.99
CA SER A 198 -24.33 79.31 0.08
C SER A 198 -23.91 78.12 0.97
N VAL A 199 -22.63 77.83 1.25
CA VAL A 199 -21.56 78.67 1.80
C VAL A 199 -20.22 77.96 1.56
N ASN A 200 -19.20 78.79 1.33
CA ASN A 200 -17.77 78.46 1.23
C ASN A 200 -17.20 77.74 2.47
N SER A 201 -16.25 76.81 2.24
CA SER A 201 -15.04 76.71 3.08
C SER A 201 -13.85 76.17 2.26
N SER A 202 -12.92 77.09 1.99
CA SER A 202 -11.48 76.95 1.71
C SER A 202 -10.76 75.98 2.67
N VAL A 203 -9.59 75.37 2.43
CA VAL A 203 -8.56 75.35 1.37
C VAL A 203 -7.59 74.22 1.76
N SER A 204 -7.00 73.51 0.79
CA SER A 204 -5.58 73.09 0.85
C SER A 204 -5.04 72.97 -0.58
N GLY A 205 -4.22 73.93 -1.00
CA GLY A 205 -3.32 73.78 -2.17
C GLY A 205 -2.29 72.69 -1.87
N GLU A 206 -1.76 71.93 -2.81
CA GLU A 206 -1.01 72.38 -4.00
C GLU A 206 -1.28 71.56 -5.28
N GLU A 207 -2.24 70.64 -5.28
CA GLU A 207 -2.62 69.87 -6.49
C GLU A 207 -3.42 70.60 -7.59
N PRO A 208 -4.11 71.75 -7.35
CA PRO A 208 -4.96 72.34 -8.38
C PRO A 208 -4.19 72.82 -9.61
N TRP A 209 -2.95 73.30 -9.49
CA TRP A 209 -2.25 73.87 -10.65
C TRP A 209 -1.70 72.81 -11.60
N ARG A 210 -1.33 71.63 -11.07
CA ARG A 210 -0.91 70.48 -11.90
C ARG A 210 -2.10 69.89 -12.65
N ILE A 211 -3.23 69.74 -11.97
CA ILE A 211 -4.48 69.26 -12.58
C ILE A 211 -5.05 70.31 -13.54
N LYS A 212 -4.95 71.61 -13.21
CA LYS A 212 -5.32 72.72 -14.11
C LYS A 212 -4.46 72.70 -15.36
N LYS A 213 -3.15 72.55 -15.23
CA LYS A 213 -2.23 72.49 -16.37
C LYS A 213 -2.44 71.23 -17.21
N GLN A 214 -2.63 70.07 -16.58
CA GLN A 214 -2.97 68.84 -17.30
C GLN A 214 -4.33 68.94 -17.99
N LEU A 215 -5.31 69.60 -17.38
CA LEU A 215 -6.61 69.86 -17.99
C LEU A 215 -6.51 70.88 -19.12
N ASP A 216 -5.70 71.92 -18.98
CA ASP A 216 -5.46 72.91 -20.03
C ASP A 216 -4.67 72.28 -21.20
N ASP A 217 -3.70 71.40 -20.92
CA ASP A 217 -2.95 70.64 -21.93
C ASP A 217 -3.85 69.57 -22.62
N GLU A 218 -4.80 68.98 -21.89
CA GLU A 218 -5.78 68.04 -22.47
C GLU A 218 -6.88 68.79 -23.24
N VAL A 219 -7.28 69.98 -22.79
CA VAL A 219 -8.20 70.88 -23.52
C VAL A 219 -7.53 71.36 -24.80
N GLN A 220 -6.25 71.74 -24.77
CA GLN A 220 -5.51 72.10 -25.99
C GLN A 220 -5.36 70.92 -26.95
N ARG A 221 -5.07 69.71 -26.43
CA ARG A 221 -5.06 68.49 -27.26
C ARG A 221 -6.43 68.18 -27.83
N ARG A 222 -7.51 68.40 -27.06
CA ARG A 222 -8.89 68.21 -27.52
C ARG A 222 -9.28 69.26 -28.57
N GLU A 223 -8.91 70.53 -28.40
CA GLU A 223 -9.11 71.59 -29.40
C GLU A 223 -8.29 71.36 -30.68
N GLN A 224 -7.12 70.72 -30.56
CA GLN A 224 -6.30 70.36 -31.71
C GLN A 224 -6.90 69.18 -32.47
N LEU A 225 -7.39 68.16 -31.75
CA LEU A 225 -8.16 67.04 -32.33
C LEU A 225 -9.50 67.49 -32.89
N GLU A 226 -10.20 68.43 -32.25
CA GLU A 226 -11.45 69.01 -32.76
C GLU A 226 -11.17 69.80 -34.04
N ARG A 227 -10.08 70.57 -34.12
CA ARG A 227 -9.64 71.22 -35.36
C ARG A 227 -9.26 70.22 -36.44
N GLU A 228 -8.57 69.13 -36.10
CA GLU A 228 -8.24 68.06 -37.05
C GLU A 228 -9.50 67.34 -37.55
N ILE A 229 -10.45 67.05 -36.66
CA ILE A 229 -11.76 66.49 -37.01
C ILE A 229 -12.55 67.48 -37.87
N GLU A 230 -12.51 68.78 -37.57
CA GLU A 230 -13.18 69.82 -38.34
C GLU A 230 -12.53 69.95 -39.73
N THR A 231 -11.20 69.82 -39.83
CA THR A 231 -10.51 69.75 -41.15
C THR A 231 -10.86 68.48 -41.92
N ILE A 232 -10.94 67.33 -41.25
CA ILE A 232 -11.37 66.07 -41.86
C ILE A 232 -12.85 66.14 -42.27
N GLN A 233 -13.70 66.82 -41.50
CA GLN A 233 -15.10 67.07 -41.84
C GLN A 233 -15.22 68.03 -43.02
N THR A 234 -14.39 69.07 -43.10
CA THR A 234 -14.34 69.94 -44.30
C THR A 234 -13.80 69.20 -45.51
N ASP A 235 -12.84 68.29 -45.33
CA ASP A 235 -12.30 67.46 -46.40
C ASP A 235 -13.33 66.43 -46.87
N ILE A 236 -14.08 65.80 -45.95
CA ILE A 236 -15.22 64.93 -46.25
C ILE A 236 -16.30 65.72 -46.98
N TYR A 237 -16.61 66.94 -46.54
CA TYR A 237 -17.61 67.80 -47.19
C TYR A 237 -17.16 68.25 -48.60
N VAL A 238 -15.87 68.51 -48.81
CA VAL A 238 -15.30 68.83 -50.13
C VAL A 238 -15.24 67.59 -51.03
N LEU A 239 -15.03 66.40 -50.47
CA LEU A 239 -15.07 65.11 -51.18
C LEU A 239 -16.50 64.67 -51.52
N GLU A 240 -17.48 64.95 -50.67
CA GLU A 240 -18.92 64.75 -50.90
C GLU A 240 -19.48 65.77 -51.91
N GLY A 241 -18.87 66.96 -52.00
CA GLY A 241 -19.19 68.00 -52.98
C GLY A 241 -18.75 67.73 -54.42
N GLN A 242 -18.05 66.63 -54.69
CA GLN A 242 -17.64 66.22 -56.04
C GLN A 242 -18.39 65.00 -56.54
N ARG A 243 -19.62 65.20 -57.04
CA ARG A 243 -20.19 64.51 -58.23
C ARG A 243 -21.50 65.17 -58.72
N PRO A 244 -21.87 65.02 -60.01
CA PRO A 244 -22.81 65.89 -60.72
C PRO A 244 -24.30 65.54 -60.52
N GLN A 245 -25.15 66.58 -60.67
CA GLN A 245 -26.51 66.65 -61.27
C GLN A 245 -27.22 65.29 -61.54
N ASP A 246 -28.44 65.00 -61.09
CA ASP A 246 -29.68 65.79 -61.05
C ASP A 246 -30.70 65.23 -60.03
N THR A 247 -31.59 66.15 -59.64
CA THR A 247 -32.87 66.05 -58.91
C THR A 247 -33.77 64.82 -59.18
N ILE A 248 -34.52 64.37 -58.15
CA ILE A 248 -35.97 64.66 -57.95
C ILE A 248 -36.43 64.19 -56.56
N VAL A 249 -37.13 65.09 -55.86
CA VAL A 249 -37.82 64.87 -54.58
C VAL A 249 -39.11 64.07 -54.78
N LYS A 250 -39.35 63.05 -53.96
CA LYS A 250 -40.70 62.73 -53.45
C LYS A 250 -40.65 62.38 -51.97
N LYS A 251 -41.66 62.89 -51.28
CA LYS A 251 -41.82 63.00 -49.84
C LYS A 251 -42.86 61.95 -49.43
N GLU A 252 -42.49 60.99 -48.59
CA GLU A 252 -43.46 60.06 -48.03
C GLU A 252 -43.34 59.99 -46.50
N LEU A 253 -44.48 60.24 -45.85
CA LEU A 253 -44.69 60.19 -44.43
C LEU A 253 -44.75 58.72 -43.98
N ILE A 254 -43.86 58.31 -43.09
CA ILE A 254 -43.95 57.02 -42.40
C ILE A 254 -44.94 57.15 -41.24
N LYS A 255 -46.05 56.42 -41.32
CA LYS A 255 -46.99 56.21 -40.22
C LYS A 255 -46.67 54.84 -39.62
N LYS A 256 -46.27 54.80 -38.34
CA LYS A 256 -46.04 53.55 -37.58
C LYS A 256 -47.32 52.72 -37.57
N VAL A 257 -47.29 51.49 -38.07
CA VAL A 257 -48.37 50.52 -37.89
C VAL A 257 -47.79 49.31 -37.15
N PRO A 258 -48.25 49.02 -35.92
CA PRO A 258 -47.91 47.81 -35.18
C PRO A 258 -48.40 46.56 -35.91
N ASP A 259 -47.63 45.48 -35.86
CA ASP A 259 -48.02 44.17 -36.38
C ASP A 259 -49.25 43.64 -35.62
N PRO A 260 -50.43 43.51 -36.26
CA PRO A 260 -51.67 43.09 -35.59
C PRO A 260 -51.59 41.67 -35.02
N GLN A 261 -50.75 40.81 -35.59
CA GLN A 261 -50.66 39.41 -35.18
C GLN A 261 -49.87 39.27 -33.87
N LEU A 262 -48.79 40.03 -33.70
CA LEU A 262 -48.01 40.05 -32.46
C LEU A 262 -48.81 40.65 -31.30
N ASP A 263 -49.62 41.68 -31.55
CA ASP A 263 -50.49 42.28 -30.54
C ASP A 263 -51.59 41.32 -30.07
N GLU A 264 -52.15 40.51 -30.97
CA GLU A 264 -53.09 39.45 -30.61
C GLU A 264 -52.44 38.34 -29.77
N GLU A 265 -51.20 37.95 -30.08
CA GLU A 265 -50.47 36.91 -29.34
C GLU A 265 -50.08 37.39 -27.94
N VAL A 266 -49.59 38.62 -27.81
CA VAL A 266 -49.34 39.26 -26.51
C VAL A 266 -50.62 39.30 -25.69
N HIS A 267 -51.76 39.70 -26.29
CA HIS A 267 -53.04 39.74 -25.59
C HIS A 267 -53.51 38.34 -25.15
N LYS A 268 -53.37 37.31 -26.00
CA LYS A 268 -53.74 35.92 -25.67
C LYS A 268 -52.89 35.35 -24.52
N VAL A 269 -51.59 35.60 -24.52
CA VAL A 269 -50.68 35.14 -23.44
C VAL A 269 -50.93 35.93 -22.15
N GLN A 270 -51.22 37.23 -22.25
CA GLN A 270 -51.55 38.07 -21.11
C GLN A 270 -52.91 37.72 -20.48
N GLN A 271 -53.89 37.29 -21.29
CA GLN A 271 -55.14 36.72 -20.80
C GLN A 271 -54.91 35.42 -20.03
N LYS A 272 -54.12 34.48 -20.59
CA LYS A 272 -53.75 33.22 -19.90
C LYS A 272 -53.02 33.47 -18.58
N LEU A 273 -52.14 34.46 -18.52
CA LEU A 273 -51.48 34.88 -17.27
C LEU A 273 -52.50 35.35 -16.22
N SER A 274 -53.54 36.06 -16.63
CA SER A 274 -54.59 36.54 -15.73
C SER A 274 -55.52 35.43 -15.23
N GLU A 275 -55.77 34.42 -16.08
CA GLU A 275 -56.56 33.23 -15.74
C GLU A 275 -55.79 32.35 -14.75
N GLU A 276 -54.51 32.08 -15.00
CA GLU A 276 -53.67 31.30 -14.08
C GLU A 276 -53.40 32.04 -12.75
N ARG A 277 -53.32 33.38 -12.75
CA ARG A 277 -53.29 34.15 -11.50
C ARG A 277 -54.56 33.98 -10.66
N ARG A 278 -55.73 33.87 -11.31
CA ARG A 278 -56.99 33.62 -10.61
C ARG A 278 -57.07 32.21 -10.06
N THR A 279 -56.65 31.19 -10.82
CA THR A 279 -56.64 29.80 -10.35
C THR A 279 -55.69 29.62 -9.16
N THR A 280 -54.49 30.21 -9.20
CA THR A 280 -53.56 30.22 -8.06
C THR A 280 -54.17 30.86 -6.82
N HIS A 281 -54.87 32.01 -6.97
CA HIS A 281 -55.50 32.67 -5.84
C HIS A 281 -56.66 31.85 -5.24
N VAL A 282 -57.41 31.12 -6.06
CA VAL A 282 -58.44 30.18 -5.57
C VAL A 282 -57.80 29.04 -4.77
N MET A 283 -56.69 28.46 -5.25
CA MET A 283 -55.95 27.42 -4.52
C MET A 283 -55.36 27.93 -3.20
N GLU A 284 -54.95 29.21 -3.13
CA GLU A 284 -54.52 29.86 -1.89
C GLU A 284 -55.66 29.95 -0.87
N ASN A 285 -56.86 30.35 -1.31
CA ASN A 285 -58.04 30.41 -0.46
C ASN A 285 -58.44 29.00 0.03
N ASP A 286 -58.39 27.99 -0.83
CA ASP A 286 -58.69 26.60 -0.43
C ASP A 286 -57.67 26.06 0.59
N LEU A 287 -56.39 26.41 0.45
CA LEU A 287 -55.35 26.11 1.43
C LEU A 287 -55.61 26.78 2.79
N GLU A 288 -56.10 28.01 2.80
CA GLU A 288 -56.48 28.71 4.03
C GLU A 288 -57.70 28.07 4.71
N VAL A 289 -58.71 27.67 3.93
CA VAL A 289 -59.88 26.94 4.43
C VAL A 289 -59.49 25.60 5.05
N LEU A 290 -58.62 24.82 4.39
CA LEU A 290 -58.15 23.55 4.95
C LEU A 290 -57.28 23.73 6.20
N LYS A 291 -56.44 24.77 6.26
CA LYS A 291 -55.69 25.13 7.48
C LYS A 291 -56.62 25.46 8.64
N LEU A 292 -57.71 26.18 8.38
CA LEU A 292 -58.71 26.50 9.39
C LEU A 292 -59.45 25.24 9.88
N LYS A 293 -59.81 24.32 8.99
CA LYS A 293 -60.42 23.03 9.35
C LYS A 293 -59.47 22.16 10.19
N LEU A 294 -58.20 22.07 9.81
CA LEU A 294 -57.15 21.39 10.57
C LEU A 294 -56.97 22.00 11.97
N ARG A 295 -57.04 23.34 12.06
CA ARG A 295 -56.97 24.03 13.36
C ARG A 295 -58.19 23.74 14.22
N GLY A 296 -59.39 23.64 13.64
CA GLY A 296 -60.63 23.26 14.33
C GLY A 296 -60.55 21.86 14.96
N LEU A 297 -60.12 20.86 14.18
CA LEU A 297 -59.93 19.49 14.68
C LEU A 297 -58.80 19.37 15.69
N ASP A 298 -57.73 20.17 15.55
CA ASP A 298 -56.63 20.23 16.52
C ASP A 298 -57.05 20.93 17.83
N THR A 299 -57.99 21.88 17.77
CA THR A 299 -58.61 22.46 18.97
C THR A 299 -59.60 21.50 19.63
N GLU A 300 -60.38 20.73 18.87
CA GLU A 300 -61.26 19.69 19.41
C GLU A 300 -60.46 18.57 20.11
N LEU A 301 -59.30 18.19 19.56
CA LEU A 301 -58.31 17.30 20.21
C LEU A 301 -57.77 17.86 21.54
N LYS A 302 -57.64 19.19 21.65
CA LYS A 302 -57.14 19.88 22.85
C LYS A 302 -58.24 20.13 23.89
N GLU A 303 -59.45 20.43 23.45
CA GLU A 303 -60.62 20.71 24.30
C GLU A 303 -61.28 19.43 24.80
N GLY A 304 -61.18 18.31 24.07
CA GLY A 304 -61.56 16.97 24.56
C GLY A 304 -60.78 16.50 25.78
N ALA A 305 -59.68 17.18 26.14
CA ALA A 305 -58.92 16.94 27.38
C ALA A 305 -59.40 17.78 28.58
N GLN A 306 -60.41 18.65 28.41
CA GLN A 306 -60.98 19.47 29.47
C GLN A 306 -62.44 19.11 29.75
N GLN A 307 -62.71 17.88 30.18
CA GLN A 307 -63.95 17.58 30.90
C GLN A 307 -63.75 16.47 31.95
N TYR A 308 -64.02 16.86 33.20
CA TYR A 308 -64.21 16.07 34.43
C TYR A 308 -62.99 15.39 35.08
N THR A 309 -62.38 16.11 36.04
CA THR A 309 -61.63 15.52 37.15
C THR A 309 -62.57 15.00 38.24
N VAL A 310 -63.06 13.77 38.12
CA VAL A 310 -63.41 12.94 39.29
C VAL A 310 -63.00 11.49 39.02
N LYS A 311 -62.31 10.90 40.01
CA LYS A 311 -61.77 9.54 40.04
C LYS A 311 -62.81 8.50 39.63
N GLU A 312 -62.64 7.89 38.46
CA GLU A 312 -62.70 6.44 38.24
C GLU A 312 -62.33 6.14 36.77
N VAL A 313 -61.72 4.97 36.57
CA VAL A 313 -61.03 4.56 35.34
C VAL A 313 -62.01 4.43 34.17
N LEU A 314 -61.94 5.34 33.20
CA LEU A 314 -62.38 5.09 31.83
C LEU A 314 -61.27 5.51 30.87
N ARG A 315 -60.68 4.51 30.19
CA ARG A 315 -59.82 4.72 29.02
C ARG A 315 -60.65 5.43 27.95
N ILE A 316 -60.28 6.66 27.62
CA ILE A 316 -60.73 7.30 26.37
C ILE A 316 -59.91 6.64 25.27
N GLU A 317 -60.50 5.70 24.53
CA GLU A 317 -59.96 5.30 23.23
C GLU A 317 -60.01 6.53 22.32
N ARG A 318 -58.86 6.88 21.73
CA ARG A 318 -58.79 7.91 20.70
C ARG A 318 -59.66 7.45 19.54
N ASP A 319 -60.58 8.29 19.11
CA ASP A 319 -61.42 8.00 17.95
C ASP A 319 -60.52 7.90 16.71
N ARG A 320 -60.33 6.67 16.24
CA ARG A 320 -59.52 6.35 15.07
C ARG A 320 -60.05 7.04 13.82
N GLY A 321 -61.36 7.33 13.77
CA GLY A 321 -61.98 8.10 12.69
C GLY A 321 -61.46 9.54 12.62
N GLN A 322 -61.37 10.23 13.76
CA GLN A 322 -60.86 11.61 13.81
C GLN A 322 -59.37 11.70 13.47
N GLU A 323 -58.56 10.70 13.86
CA GLU A 323 -57.15 10.63 13.46
C GLU A 323 -56.98 10.35 11.95
N GLU A 324 -57.86 9.53 11.37
CA GLU A 324 -57.87 9.24 9.93
C GLU A 324 -58.36 10.45 9.10
N GLU A 325 -59.33 11.23 9.60
CA GLU A 325 -59.76 12.49 8.99
C GLU A 325 -58.67 13.57 9.08
N MET A 326 -57.97 13.68 10.21
CA MET A 326 -56.80 14.56 10.34
C MET A 326 -55.66 14.17 9.41
N ARG A 327 -55.49 12.86 9.14
CA ARG A 327 -54.50 12.38 8.17
C ARG A 327 -54.91 12.73 6.74
N LYS A 328 -56.17 12.50 6.36
CA LYS A 328 -56.70 12.85 5.03
C LYS A 328 -56.61 14.35 4.75
N LEU A 329 -56.98 15.19 5.72
CA LEU A 329 -56.89 16.65 5.58
C LEU A 329 -55.44 17.14 5.47
N ARG A 330 -54.48 16.45 6.09
CA ARG A 330 -53.05 16.74 5.91
C ARG A 330 -52.55 16.33 4.52
N GLU A 331 -52.98 15.16 4.04
CA GLU A 331 -52.67 14.68 2.69
C GLU A 331 -53.24 15.63 1.61
N GLU A 332 -54.52 16.02 1.72
CA GLU A 332 -55.17 16.98 0.82
C GLU A 332 -54.47 18.36 0.84
N LEU A 333 -54.05 18.82 2.02
CA LEU A 333 -53.34 20.10 2.16
C LEU A 333 -51.95 20.06 1.53
N ASP A 334 -51.23 18.93 1.64
CA ASP A 334 -49.93 18.75 1.00
C ASP A 334 -50.06 18.55 -0.53
N GLU A 335 -51.12 17.89 -1.01
CA GLU A 335 -51.44 17.83 -2.45
C GLU A 335 -51.77 19.20 -3.02
N LEU A 336 -52.59 20.02 -2.34
CA LEU A 336 -52.89 21.39 -2.76
C LEU A 336 -51.66 22.29 -2.73
N ARG A 337 -50.73 22.10 -1.78
CA ARG A 337 -49.44 22.79 -1.78
C ARG A 337 -48.58 22.43 -2.99
N ARG A 338 -48.55 21.14 -3.38
CA ARG A 338 -47.83 20.70 -4.58
C ARG A 338 -48.45 21.30 -5.84
N ASN A 339 -49.78 21.28 -5.95
CA ASN A 339 -50.50 21.87 -7.08
C ASN A 339 -50.28 23.38 -7.19
N LYS A 340 -50.30 24.10 -6.05
CA LYS A 340 -49.95 25.52 -6.01
C LYS A 340 -48.53 25.76 -6.54
N LEU A 341 -47.55 24.96 -6.10
CA LEU A 341 -46.16 25.14 -6.51
C LEU A 341 -45.96 24.86 -8.01
N MET A 342 -46.69 23.89 -8.57
CA MET A 342 -46.71 23.65 -10.02
C MET A 342 -47.32 24.83 -10.78
N LYS A 343 -48.42 25.40 -10.28
CA LYS A 343 -49.08 26.57 -10.87
C LYS A 343 -48.25 27.85 -10.76
N ASP A 344 -47.53 28.05 -9.65
CA ASP A 344 -46.58 29.15 -9.49
C ASP A 344 -45.42 29.05 -10.50
N ASN A 345 -44.93 27.83 -10.77
CA ASN A 345 -43.92 27.60 -11.80
C ASN A 345 -44.46 27.88 -13.22
N GLU A 346 -45.69 27.47 -13.53
CA GLU A 346 -46.35 27.79 -14.80
C GLU A 346 -46.54 29.31 -14.97
N LEU A 347 -46.91 30.01 -13.91
CA LEU A 347 -47.07 31.46 -13.90
C LEU A 347 -45.75 32.18 -14.19
N ILE A 348 -44.63 31.72 -13.61
CA ILE A 348 -43.29 32.24 -13.90
C ILE A 348 -42.92 32.02 -15.38
N LEU A 349 -43.23 30.85 -15.95
CA LEU A 349 -42.96 30.55 -17.35
C LEU A 349 -43.78 31.43 -18.31
N ILE A 350 -45.09 31.59 -18.05
CA ILE A 350 -45.96 32.47 -18.83
C ILE A 350 -45.51 33.92 -18.69
N GLN A 351 -45.10 34.36 -17.50
CA GLN A 351 -44.61 35.72 -17.27
C GLN A 351 -43.31 35.99 -18.04
N LYS A 352 -42.40 35.03 -18.11
CA LYS A 352 -41.20 35.10 -18.97
C LYS A 352 -41.55 35.15 -20.46
N GLN A 353 -42.58 34.41 -20.89
CA GLN A 353 -43.05 34.45 -22.28
C GLN A 353 -43.65 35.81 -22.63
N VAL A 354 -44.41 36.44 -21.71
CA VAL A 354 -44.94 37.80 -21.91
C VAL A 354 -43.81 38.83 -22.01
N THR A 355 -42.77 38.72 -21.17
CA THR A 355 -41.64 39.67 -21.24
C THR A 355 -40.88 39.54 -22.55
N LEU A 356 -40.66 38.31 -23.03
CA LEU A 356 -39.99 38.07 -24.32
C LEU A 356 -40.83 38.57 -25.50
N LEU A 357 -42.13 38.29 -25.54
CA LEU A 357 -43.02 38.80 -26.60
C LEU A 357 -43.18 40.33 -26.54
N ALA A 358 -43.12 40.93 -25.35
CA ALA A 358 -43.12 42.39 -25.19
C ALA A 358 -41.80 43.05 -25.62
N GLU A 359 -40.66 42.36 -25.41
CA GLU A 359 -39.36 42.78 -25.92
C GLU A 359 -39.28 42.64 -27.45
N GLU A 360 -39.89 41.60 -28.02
CA GLU A 360 -40.03 41.42 -29.47
C GLU A 360 -40.95 42.47 -30.09
N LYS A 361 -42.04 42.85 -29.41
CA LYS A 361 -42.88 44.00 -29.79
C LYS A 361 -42.11 45.32 -29.86
N ASN A 362 -41.04 45.47 -29.08
CA ASN A 362 -40.21 46.69 -29.04
C ASN A 362 -39.04 46.67 -30.04
N LYS A 363 -38.85 45.60 -30.80
CA LYS A 363 -37.86 45.57 -31.89
C LYS A 363 -38.52 46.10 -33.16
N GLU A 364 -38.11 47.29 -33.59
CA GLU A 364 -38.56 47.90 -34.83
C GLU A 364 -38.08 47.04 -36.01
N GLN A 365 -39.01 46.63 -36.87
CA GLN A 365 -38.71 45.91 -38.11
C GLN A 365 -39.05 46.83 -39.28
N GLU A 366 -38.00 47.34 -39.93
CA GLU A 366 -38.12 48.08 -41.18
C GLU A 366 -38.51 47.09 -42.28
N VAL A 367 -39.74 47.23 -42.79
CA VAL A 367 -40.16 46.53 -44.01
C VAL A 367 -40.13 47.53 -45.16
N ILE A 368 -39.12 47.40 -46.01
CA ILE A 368 -39.10 47.98 -47.35
C ILE A 368 -39.75 46.94 -48.27
N THR A 369 -40.89 47.27 -48.86
CA THR A 369 -41.36 46.59 -50.07
C THR A 369 -41.05 47.49 -51.26
N GLU A 370 -40.17 47.05 -52.16
CA GLU A 370 -40.43 47.00 -53.59
C GLU A 370 -39.32 46.20 -54.31
N GLU A 371 -39.76 45.37 -55.23
CA GLU A 371 -38.94 44.50 -56.08
C GLU A 371 -38.21 45.34 -57.14
N GLU A 372 -36.90 45.17 -57.30
CA GLU A 372 -36.32 45.14 -58.65
C GLU A 372 -34.98 44.41 -58.70
N VAL A 373 -34.84 43.64 -59.78
CA VAL A 373 -33.82 42.63 -60.04
C VAL A 373 -32.50 43.29 -60.41
N ILE A 374 -31.47 43.11 -59.58
CA ILE A 374 -30.07 43.19 -60.02
C ILE A 374 -29.37 41.90 -59.58
N LYS A 375 -28.91 41.09 -60.55
CA LYS A 375 -27.99 39.98 -60.32
C LYS A 375 -26.68 40.55 -59.77
N VAL A 376 -26.57 40.63 -58.46
CA VAL A 376 -25.27 40.70 -57.80
C VAL A 376 -24.72 39.27 -57.87
N GLN A 377 -23.67 39.08 -58.66
CA GLN A 377 -22.81 37.90 -58.50
C GLN A 377 -22.23 37.99 -57.08
N ASN A 378 -22.87 37.31 -56.13
CA ASN A 378 -22.27 37.07 -54.83
C ASN A 378 -20.93 36.38 -55.09
N ASP A 379 -19.88 36.94 -54.50
CA ASP A 379 -18.55 36.38 -54.57
C ASP A 379 -18.63 34.91 -54.12
N PRO A 380 -18.35 33.92 -55.00
CA PRO A 380 -18.65 32.52 -54.72
C PRO A 380 -17.91 32.00 -53.48
N GLN A 381 -16.80 32.64 -53.11
CA GLN A 381 -16.06 32.34 -51.90
C GLN A 381 -16.85 32.73 -50.64
N LEU A 382 -17.49 33.89 -50.62
CA LEU A 382 -18.28 34.35 -49.48
C LEU A 382 -19.55 33.50 -49.28
N GLU A 383 -20.18 33.04 -50.36
CA GLU A 383 -21.31 32.12 -50.28
C GLU A 383 -20.88 30.73 -49.78
N THR A 384 -19.71 30.24 -50.18
CA THR A 384 -19.16 28.99 -49.62
C THR A 384 -18.81 29.13 -48.15
N GLU A 385 -18.21 30.24 -47.72
CA GLU A 385 -17.92 30.47 -46.30
C GLU A 385 -19.20 30.60 -45.47
N TYR A 386 -20.22 31.29 -45.99
CA TYR A 386 -21.51 31.38 -45.34
C TYR A 386 -22.18 30.00 -45.18
N ARG A 387 -22.09 29.13 -46.20
CA ARG A 387 -22.57 27.73 -46.10
C ARG A 387 -21.76 26.91 -45.09
N VAL A 388 -20.44 27.09 -45.04
CA VAL A 388 -19.58 26.40 -44.05
C VAL A 388 -19.90 26.88 -42.64
N LEU A 389 -20.18 28.18 -42.44
CA LEU A 389 -20.60 28.72 -41.14
C LEU A 389 -21.98 28.23 -40.73
N LEU A 390 -22.92 28.10 -41.67
CA LEU A 390 -24.22 27.46 -41.42
C LEU A 390 -24.07 25.99 -41.03
N ASP A 391 -23.22 25.22 -41.71
CA ASP A 391 -22.96 23.82 -41.40
C ASP A 391 -22.25 23.65 -40.04
N ARG A 392 -21.31 24.55 -39.71
CA ARG A 392 -20.68 24.60 -38.38
C ARG A 392 -21.67 24.95 -37.27
N LYS A 393 -22.55 25.93 -37.51
CA LYS A 393 -23.63 26.30 -36.57
C LYS A 393 -24.59 25.14 -36.38
N GLN A 394 -24.96 24.43 -37.44
CA GLN A 394 -25.85 23.28 -37.37
C GLN A 394 -25.22 22.12 -36.62
N LYS A 395 -23.95 21.77 -36.90
CA LYS A 395 -23.21 20.74 -36.14
C LYS A 395 -23.06 21.09 -34.66
N ALA A 396 -22.87 22.37 -34.33
CA ALA A 396 -22.82 22.80 -32.93
C ALA A 396 -24.19 22.67 -32.23
N ILE A 397 -25.29 22.97 -32.93
CA ILE A 397 -26.66 22.75 -32.43
C ILE A 397 -26.93 21.26 -32.22
N ASP A 398 -26.55 20.41 -33.17
CA ASP A 398 -26.78 18.97 -33.10
C ASP A 398 -25.91 18.32 -32.01
N GLY A 399 -24.67 18.78 -31.83
CA GLY A 399 -23.81 18.38 -30.70
C GLY A 399 -24.38 18.82 -29.35
N ARG A 400 -24.95 20.03 -29.27
CA ARG A 400 -25.63 20.50 -28.04
C ARG A 400 -26.85 19.64 -27.72
N LYS A 401 -27.65 19.27 -28.72
CA LYS A 401 -28.80 18.36 -28.55
C LYS A 401 -28.39 16.98 -28.06
N GLN A 402 -27.32 16.40 -28.61
CA GLN A 402 -26.80 15.10 -28.14
C GLN A 402 -26.39 15.15 -26.67
N LEU A 403 -25.73 16.22 -26.23
CA LEU A 403 -25.36 16.43 -24.83
C LEU A 403 -26.59 16.68 -23.93
N GLU A 404 -27.60 17.40 -24.43
CA GLU A 404 -28.88 17.59 -23.73
C GLU A 404 -29.63 16.25 -23.56
N ASP A 405 -29.63 15.38 -24.57
CA ASP A 405 -30.24 14.05 -24.55
C ASP A 405 -29.49 13.09 -23.60
N GLU A 406 -28.14 13.11 -23.61
CA GLU A 406 -27.32 12.35 -22.66
C GLU A 406 -27.56 12.80 -21.21
N LEU A 407 -27.69 14.11 -20.98
CA LEU A 407 -28.00 14.67 -19.68
C LEU A 407 -29.40 14.25 -19.20
N GLN A 408 -30.40 14.27 -20.09
CA GLN A 408 -31.74 13.76 -19.78
C GLN A 408 -31.72 12.26 -19.45
N PHE A 409 -30.99 11.46 -20.22
CA PHE A 409 -30.83 10.03 -19.96
C PHE A 409 -30.16 9.76 -18.60
N LEU A 410 -29.11 10.50 -18.26
CA LEU A 410 -28.44 10.39 -16.96
C LEU A 410 -29.34 10.85 -15.80
N GLN A 411 -30.11 11.91 -15.97
CA GLN A 411 -31.10 12.36 -14.98
C GLN A 411 -32.21 11.33 -14.76
N GLU A 412 -32.69 10.68 -15.83
CA GLU A 412 -33.70 9.64 -15.73
C GLU A 412 -33.14 8.37 -15.08
N LYS A 413 -31.89 8.00 -15.39
CA LYS A 413 -31.17 6.91 -14.72
C LYS A 413 -30.96 7.20 -13.23
N LEU A 414 -30.62 8.45 -12.87
CA LEU A 414 -30.51 8.88 -11.47
C LEU A 414 -31.86 8.75 -10.76
N ARG A 415 -32.95 9.23 -11.35
CA ARG A 415 -34.31 9.08 -10.79
C ARG A 415 -34.71 7.63 -10.60
N ARG A 416 -34.34 6.73 -11.52
CA ARG A 416 -34.59 5.28 -11.38
C ARG A 416 -33.80 4.70 -10.20
N MET A 417 -32.52 5.05 -10.07
CA MET A 417 -31.69 4.63 -8.93
C MET A 417 -32.20 5.19 -7.59
N GLU A 418 -32.69 6.44 -7.56
CA GLU A 418 -33.29 7.06 -6.37
C GLU A 418 -34.61 6.37 -6.00
N LYS A 419 -35.43 5.98 -6.98
CA LYS A 419 -36.66 5.23 -6.77
C LYS A 419 -36.38 3.79 -6.34
N GLU A 420 -35.36 3.14 -6.88
CA GLU A 420 -34.89 1.82 -6.41
C GLU A 420 -34.36 1.89 -4.98
N LYS A 421 -33.66 2.98 -4.63
CA LYS A 421 -33.21 3.28 -3.26
C LYS A 421 -34.40 3.49 -2.32
N SER A 422 -35.40 4.30 -2.68
CA SER A 422 -36.58 4.51 -1.85
C SER A 422 -37.40 3.23 -1.65
N MET A 423 -37.52 2.39 -2.70
CA MET A 423 -38.19 1.10 -2.64
C MET A 423 -37.40 0.04 -1.82
N ALA A 424 -36.07 0.16 -1.75
CA ALA A 424 -35.23 -0.65 -0.89
C ALA A 424 -35.28 -0.20 0.59
N GLU A 425 -35.38 1.11 0.81
CA GLU A 425 -35.53 1.72 2.15
C GLU A 425 -36.92 1.42 2.77
N GLU A 426 -38.00 1.45 1.97
CA GLU A 426 -39.35 1.11 2.46
C GLU A 426 -39.49 -0.37 2.86
N LYS A 427 -38.74 -1.29 2.22
CA LYS A 427 -38.73 -2.73 2.57
C LYS A 427 -38.08 -3.05 3.92
N ILE A 428 -37.34 -2.12 4.53
CA ILE A 428 -36.66 -2.31 5.82
C ILE A 428 -37.48 -1.73 7.00
N SER A 429 -38.61 -1.07 6.74
CA SER A 429 -39.44 -0.44 7.79
C SER A 429 -40.67 -1.27 8.19
N ILE A 430 -40.45 -2.41 8.85
CA ILE A 430 -41.53 -3.11 9.58
C ILE A 430 -41.35 -2.92 11.09
N LYS A 431 -42.21 -2.06 11.65
CA LYS A 431 -42.72 -1.96 13.03
C LYS A 431 -41.70 -2.00 14.18
N GLU A 432 -41.42 -0.81 14.72
CA GLU A 432 -41.35 -0.65 16.19
C GLU A 432 -41.80 0.76 16.59
N VAL A 433 -43.00 0.84 17.17
CA VAL A 433 -43.53 2.06 17.78
C VAL A 433 -43.04 2.08 19.23
N LEU A 434 -42.14 3.01 19.51
CA LEU A 434 -41.60 3.33 20.84
C LEU A 434 -42.71 3.65 21.87
N LYS A 435 -42.77 2.88 22.96
CA LYS A 435 -43.17 3.37 24.28
C LYS A 435 -41.93 3.40 25.16
N VAL A 436 -41.50 4.60 25.56
CA VAL A 436 -40.37 4.82 26.46
C VAL A 436 -40.83 4.55 27.89
N GLU A 437 -40.55 3.37 28.41
CA GLU A 437 -40.47 3.14 29.86
C GLU A 437 -39.08 3.57 30.34
N LYS A 438 -39.03 4.40 31.38
CA LYS A 438 -37.79 4.85 32.00
C LYS A 438 -37.19 3.69 32.80
N ASP A 439 -36.00 3.25 32.40
CA ASP A 439 -35.29 2.16 33.07
C ASP A 439 -34.56 2.67 34.32
N VAL A 440 -35.12 2.34 35.50
CA VAL A 440 -34.61 2.72 36.82
C VAL A 440 -33.23 2.09 37.11
N VAL A 441 -32.88 1.00 36.40
CA VAL A 441 -31.56 0.35 36.53
C VAL A 441 -30.48 1.22 35.90
N PHE A 442 -30.76 1.81 34.74
CA PHE A 442 -29.82 2.69 34.06
C PHE A 442 -29.56 3.99 34.84
N GLU A 443 -30.58 4.59 35.45
CA GLU A 443 -30.37 5.75 36.33
C GLU A 443 -29.50 5.41 37.55
N ARG A 444 -29.68 4.23 38.15
CA ARG A 444 -28.83 3.77 39.27
C ARG A 444 -27.40 3.48 38.84
N GLU A 445 -27.20 2.94 37.64
CA GLU A 445 -25.87 2.72 37.07
C GLU A 445 -25.18 4.04 36.76
N VAL A 446 -25.91 5.02 36.21
CA VAL A 446 -25.39 6.38 36.00
C VAL A 446 -25.05 7.07 37.33
N GLU A 447 -25.88 6.91 38.37
CA GLU A 447 -25.60 7.44 39.71
C GLU A 447 -24.36 6.76 40.34
N ASN A 448 -24.22 5.44 40.16
CA ASN A 448 -23.05 4.68 40.61
C ASN A 448 -21.77 5.10 39.87
N LEU A 449 -21.85 5.31 38.55
CA LEU A 449 -20.73 5.78 37.74
C LEU A 449 -20.34 7.22 38.10
N ARG A 450 -21.31 8.09 38.41
CA ARG A 450 -21.05 9.45 38.94
C ARG A 450 -20.34 9.39 40.28
N LYS A 451 -20.76 8.49 41.18
CA LYS A 451 -20.11 8.29 42.48
C LYS A 451 -18.68 7.76 42.33
N GLN A 452 -18.46 6.77 41.48
CA GLN A 452 -17.11 6.24 41.18
C GLN A 452 -16.20 7.29 40.56
N TYR A 453 -16.75 8.15 39.69
CA TYR A 453 -16.00 9.27 39.11
C TYR A 453 -15.58 10.30 40.18
N GLU A 454 -16.47 10.67 41.10
CA GLU A 454 -16.13 11.58 42.20
C GLU A 454 -15.14 10.96 43.20
N ASP A 455 -15.23 9.66 43.46
CA ASP A 455 -14.27 8.92 44.30
C ASP A 455 -12.88 8.87 43.64
N GLU A 456 -12.80 8.61 42.34
CA GLU A 456 -11.52 8.63 41.59
C GLU A 456 -10.95 10.05 41.50
N LYS A 457 -11.80 11.07 41.38
CA LYS A 457 -11.39 12.47 41.45
C LYS A 457 -10.90 12.87 42.85
N ALA A 458 -11.44 12.27 43.91
CA ALA A 458 -10.93 12.43 45.27
C ALA A 458 -9.56 11.76 45.46
N LYS A 459 -9.37 10.52 44.96
CA LYS A 459 -8.07 9.83 44.98
C LYS A 459 -7.00 10.55 44.17
N ARG A 460 -7.34 11.07 42.98
CA ARG A 460 -6.40 11.91 42.21
C ARG A 460 -5.99 13.17 42.98
N ARG A 461 -6.91 13.79 43.73
CA ARG A 461 -6.60 14.93 44.60
C ARG A 461 -5.69 14.53 45.77
N SER A 462 -5.84 13.34 46.38
CA SER A 462 -4.94 12.89 47.44
C SER A 462 -3.56 12.53 46.90
N SER A 463 -3.46 11.80 45.79
CA SER A 463 -2.17 11.48 45.16
C SER A 463 -1.45 12.73 44.64
N GLN A 464 -2.19 13.75 44.17
CA GLN A 464 -1.59 15.04 43.81
C GLN A 464 -1.04 15.76 45.04
N ARG A 465 -1.69 15.68 46.20
CA ARG A 465 -1.17 16.23 47.47
C ARG A 465 0.10 15.50 47.92
N GLU A 466 0.09 14.16 47.88
CA GLU A 466 1.27 13.34 48.17
C GLU A 466 2.43 13.66 47.24
N LYS A 467 2.16 13.84 45.94
CA LYS A 467 3.17 14.26 44.97
C LYS A 467 3.75 15.64 45.31
N THR A 468 2.91 16.60 45.69
CA THR A 468 3.40 17.92 46.11
C THR A 468 4.21 17.88 47.40
N ASP A 469 3.84 17.01 48.35
CA ASP A 469 4.59 16.86 49.61
C ASP A 469 5.91 16.12 49.39
N LEU A 470 5.95 15.12 48.51
CA LEU A 470 7.19 14.47 48.07
C LEU A 470 8.09 15.45 47.32
N GLN A 471 7.53 16.30 46.45
CA GLN A 471 8.32 17.34 45.78
C GLN A 471 8.88 18.37 46.75
N ARG A 472 8.11 18.82 47.74
CA ARG A 472 8.64 19.67 48.83
C ARG A 472 9.74 18.96 49.63
N LYS A 473 9.59 17.66 49.91
CA LYS A 473 10.61 16.85 50.59
C LYS A 473 11.88 16.75 49.76
N ILE A 474 11.76 16.53 48.45
CA ILE A 474 12.90 16.49 47.52
C ILE A 474 13.60 17.85 47.50
N THR A 475 12.87 18.96 47.36
CA THR A 475 13.46 20.30 47.40
C THR A 475 14.14 20.59 48.74
N SER A 476 13.56 20.19 49.88
CA SER A 476 14.21 20.34 51.19
C SER A 476 15.50 19.51 51.32
N LEU A 477 15.55 18.31 50.72
CA LEU A 477 16.73 17.45 50.71
C LEU A 477 17.81 17.97 49.74
N GLU A 478 17.40 18.59 48.64
CA GLU A 478 18.30 19.26 47.70
C GLU A 478 18.90 20.53 48.33
N GLU A 479 18.11 21.30 49.07
CA GLU A 479 18.57 22.44 49.87
C GLU A 479 19.52 22.01 50.99
N GLU A 480 19.24 20.90 51.71
CA GLU A 480 20.14 20.33 52.71
C GLU A 480 21.47 19.86 52.09
N LYS A 481 21.46 19.29 50.88
CA LYS A 481 22.67 18.88 50.14
C LYS A 481 23.51 20.06 49.64
N SER A 482 22.97 21.28 49.62
CA SER A 482 23.67 22.48 49.13
C SER A 482 24.43 23.27 50.21
N LYS A 483 24.44 22.83 51.47
CA LYS A 483 25.26 23.44 52.53
C LYS A 483 26.69 22.88 52.53
N VAL A 484 27.63 23.72 52.13
CA VAL A 484 29.08 23.45 52.23
C VAL A 484 29.49 23.47 53.70
N VAL A 485 29.94 22.34 54.24
CA VAL A 485 30.58 22.22 55.56
C VAL A 485 31.96 21.56 55.39
N ILE A 486 32.91 22.17 56.07
CA ILE A 486 34.36 21.98 56.03
C ILE A 486 34.76 20.55 56.44
N GLN A 487 35.84 20.03 55.82
CA GLN A 487 36.44 18.73 56.09
C GLN A 487 36.83 18.57 57.57
N GLU A 488 36.28 17.55 58.22
CA GLU A 488 36.91 16.92 59.37
C GLU A 488 36.69 15.40 59.29
N LYS A 489 37.78 14.64 59.32
CA LYS A 489 37.75 13.17 59.25
C LYS A 489 37.13 12.63 60.54
N MET A 490 35.87 12.20 60.48
CA MET A 490 35.33 11.23 61.44
C MET A 490 34.88 9.97 60.70
N ARG A 491 35.38 8.82 61.15
CA ARG A 491 34.94 7.49 60.70
C ARG A 491 33.51 7.27 61.21
N GLU A 492 32.54 7.46 60.34
CA GLU A 492 31.19 6.97 60.58
C GLU A 492 31.01 5.66 59.81
N ILE A 493 30.91 4.55 60.54
CA ILE A 493 30.61 3.23 59.98
C ILE A 493 29.13 3.24 59.61
N VAL A 494 28.81 3.58 58.37
CA VAL A 494 27.50 3.31 57.79
C VAL A 494 27.40 1.79 57.63
N ARG A 495 26.57 1.14 58.45
CA ARG A 495 26.25 -0.29 58.26
C ARG A 495 25.51 -0.43 56.93
N PRO A 496 26.03 -1.23 55.98
CA PRO A 496 25.27 -1.60 54.80
C PRO A 496 23.99 -2.34 55.22
N ASP A 497 22.92 -2.20 54.43
CA ASP A 497 21.63 -2.82 54.69
C ASP A 497 21.82 -4.34 54.95
N PRO A 498 21.43 -4.88 56.12
CA PRO A 498 21.69 -6.28 56.47
C PRO A 498 21.08 -7.28 55.48
N LYS A 499 20.08 -6.87 54.69
CA LYS A 499 19.56 -7.68 53.59
C LYS A 499 20.50 -7.72 52.40
N ALA A 500 21.09 -6.58 52.03
CA ALA A 500 22.09 -6.51 50.97
C ALA A 500 23.38 -7.25 51.36
N GLU A 501 23.81 -7.18 52.62
CA GLU A 501 24.95 -7.97 53.10
C GLU A 501 24.67 -9.48 53.09
N ASN A 502 23.47 -9.90 53.49
CA ASN A 502 23.08 -11.31 53.44
C ASN A 502 22.95 -11.84 52.00
N GLU A 503 22.39 -11.05 51.08
CA GLU A 503 22.33 -11.43 49.66
C GLU A 503 23.72 -11.51 49.04
N VAL A 504 24.60 -10.55 49.34
CA VAL A 504 26.00 -10.59 48.88
C VAL A 504 26.76 -11.76 49.53
N ALA A 505 26.50 -12.08 50.80
CA ALA A 505 27.08 -13.24 51.45
C ALA A 505 26.59 -14.56 50.84
N ASN A 506 25.30 -14.67 50.52
CA ASN A 506 24.72 -15.83 49.85
C ASN A 506 25.27 -15.99 48.44
N LEU A 507 25.34 -14.92 47.66
CA LEU A 507 25.93 -14.93 46.30
C LEU A 507 27.42 -15.28 46.34
N ARG A 508 28.16 -14.82 47.36
CA ARG A 508 29.56 -15.22 47.57
C ARG A 508 29.68 -16.71 47.92
N LEU A 509 28.76 -17.24 48.73
CA LEU A 509 28.75 -18.66 49.09
C LEU A 509 28.40 -19.53 47.89
N GLU A 510 27.42 -19.12 47.09
CA GLU A 510 27.00 -19.78 45.86
C GLU A 510 28.11 -19.76 44.80
N LEU A 511 28.83 -18.64 44.66
CA LEU A 511 30.01 -18.57 43.78
C LEU A 511 31.11 -19.54 44.21
N VAL A 512 31.41 -19.61 45.51
CA VAL A 512 32.41 -20.54 46.06
C VAL A 512 31.98 -21.99 45.87
N GLU A 513 30.69 -22.29 46.02
CA GLU A 513 30.15 -23.63 45.81
C GLU A 513 30.19 -24.04 44.33
N GLN A 514 29.87 -23.12 43.41
CA GLN A 514 30.02 -23.35 41.96
C GLN A 514 31.49 -23.54 41.57
N GLN A 515 32.41 -22.75 42.14
CA GLN A 515 33.85 -22.94 41.93
C GLN A 515 34.33 -24.30 42.47
N ARG A 516 33.78 -24.78 43.57
CA ARG A 516 34.08 -26.12 44.10
C ARG A 516 33.56 -27.22 43.17
N ARG A 517 32.31 -27.14 42.72
CA ARG A 517 31.72 -28.11 41.78
C ARG A 517 32.48 -28.16 40.46
N TYR A 518 32.94 -27.00 39.97
CA TYR A 518 33.77 -26.90 38.79
C TYR A 518 35.13 -27.60 38.99
N ARG A 519 35.83 -27.35 40.12
CA ARG A 519 37.10 -28.04 40.44
C ARG A 519 36.94 -29.55 40.62
N ASP A 520 35.85 -29.99 41.26
CA ASP A 520 35.55 -31.41 41.44
C ASP A 520 35.30 -32.10 40.09
N SER A 521 34.62 -31.41 39.16
CA SER A 521 34.40 -31.88 37.79
C SER A 521 35.70 -31.91 36.98
N GLU A 522 36.56 -30.90 37.12
CA GLU A 522 37.89 -30.89 36.49
C GLU A 522 38.79 -32.04 36.99
N LEU A 523 38.74 -32.35 38.29
CA LEU A 523 39.44 -33.50 38.88
C LEU A 523 38.90 -34.83 38.35
N GLN A 524 37.58 -34.96 38.16
CA GLN A 524 36.98 -36.14 37.53
C GLN A 524 37.41 -36.30 36.07
N ILE A 525 37.47 -35.20 35.31
CA ILE A 525 37.95 -35.24 33.92
C ILE A 525 39.43 -35.64 33.88
N ARG A 526 40.27 -35.12 34.77
CA ARG A 526 41.69 -35.50 34.83
C ARG A 526 41.87 -36.97 35.22
N THR A 527 41.15 -37.46 36.22
CA THR A 527 41.22 -38.87 36.62
C THR A 527 40.76 -39.81 35.51
N LEU A 528 39.68 -39.47 34.78
CA LEU A 528 39.25 -40.24 33.62
C LEU A 528 40.25 -40.16 32.45
N GLN A 529 40.91 -39.02 32.24
CA GLN A 529 42.00 -38.90 31.27
C GLN A 529 43.22 -39.75 31.67
N ASP A 530 43.56 -39.81 32.96
CA ASP A 530 44.63 -40.65 33.49
C ASP A 530 44.27 -42.15 33.40
N GLU A 531 43.02 -42.53 33.64
CA GLU A 531 42.50 -43.89 33.42
C GLU A 531 42.53 -44.26 31.93
N HIS A 532 42.12 -43.35 31.05
CA HIS A 532 42.16 -43.59 29.62
C HIS A 532 43.59 -43.70 29.10
N THR A 533 44.54 -42.90 29.62
CA THR A 533 45.95 -43.01 29.26
C THR A 533 46.59 -44.27 29.84
N THR A 534 46.25 -44.69 31.06
CA THR A 534 46.74 -45.97 31.62
C THR A 534 46.17 -47.19 30.91
N LEU A 535 44.91 -47.17 30.48
CA LEU A 535 44.31 -48.21 29.63
C LEU A 535 44.94 -48.23 28.23
N ARG A 536 45.23 -47.07 27.66
CA ARG A 536 45.93 -46.95 26.37
C ARG A 536 47.39 -47.41 26.46
N ASN A 537 48.02 -47.21 27.60
CA ASN A 537 49.41 -47.61 27.87
C ASN A 537 49.54 -49.06 28.36
N ARG A 538 48.42 -49.73 28.70
CA ARG A 538 48.37 -51.19 28.86
C ARG A 538 48.40 -51.84 27.47
N GLY A 539 49.60 -52.12 26.98
CA GLY A 539 49.80 -53.05 25.86
C GLY A 539 49.29 -54.46 26.20
N PRO A 540 49.13 -55.35 25.19
CA PRO A 540 48.51 -56.66 25.36
C PRO A 540 49.28 -57.50 26.40
N GLN A 541 48.61 -57.82 27.52
CA GLN A 541 49.12 -58.78 28.51
C GLN A 541 49.07 -60.19 27.91
N VAL A 542 50.25 -60.74 27.62
CA VAL A 542 50.43 -62.18 27.40
C VAL A 542 50.64 -62.81 28.78
N GLU A 543 49.59 -63.40 29.34
CA GLU A 543 49.71 -64.32 30.47
C GLU A 543 49.69 -65.76 29.96
N ILE A 544 50.86 -66.40 29.93
CA ILE A 544 51.02 -67.84 29.80
C ILE A 544 50.80 -68.43 31.20
N LYS A 545 49.67 -69.11 31.44
CA LYS A 545 49.50 -70.05 32.56
C LYS A 545 48.65 -71.25 32.15
N GLU A 546 49.12 -72.41 32.61
CA GLU A 546 48.79 -73.74 32.15
C GLU A 546 47.34 -74.18 32.47
N ILE A 547 46.78 -74.91 31.50
CA ILE A 547 45.45 -75.54 31.50
C ILE A 547 45.41 -76.66 32.53
N ILE A 548 44.48 -76.64 33.51
CA ILE A 548 43.59 -77.77 33.89
C ILE A 548 42.30 -77.23 34.58
N LYS A 549 41.11 -77.49 33.95
CA LYS A 549 39.71 -77.64 34.46
C LYS A 549 39.16 -76.53 35.41
N GLU A 550 38.06 -75.80 35.18
CA GLU A 550 36.75 -76.01 34.54
C GLU A 550 36.18 -74.62 34.15
N VAL A 551 35.62 -74.46 32.94
CA VAL A 551 34.80 -73.29 32.58
C VAL A 551 33.59 -73.78 31.79
N ILE A 552 32.41 -73.49 32.34
CA ILE A 552 31.11 -73.66 31.69
C ILE A 552 31.06 -72.70 30.48
N LYS A 553 31.04 -73.25 29.27
CA LYS A 553 30.76 -72.51 28.02
C LYS A 553 29.25 -72.48 27.78
N TYR A 554 28.65 -71.29 27.71
CA TYR A 554 27.39 -71.12 27.00
C TYR A 554 27.71 -71.10 25.49
N LYS A 555 27.05 -71.97 24.72
CA LYS A 555 27.07 -71.90 23.25
C LYS A 555 26.12 -70.78 22.83
N THR A 556 26.63 -69.74 22.19
CA THR A 556 25.83 -68.87 21.32
C THR A 556 25.17 -69.73 20.24
N ASP A 557 23.90 -69.47 19.97
CA ASP A 557 23.08 -70.24 19.05
C ASP A 557 23.67 -70.15 17.62
N PRO A 558 24.08 -71.27 16.97
CA PRO A 558 24.77 -71.25 15.66
C PRO A 558 23.94 -70.62 14.52
N GLN A 559 22.66 -70.32 14.74
CA GLN A 559 21.84 -69.56 13.81
C GLN A 559 22.13 -68.05 13.88
N THR A 560 22.37 -67.49 15.07
CA THR A 560 22.67 -66.06 15.22
C THR A 560 24.07 -65.72 14.72
N GLU A 561 25.06 -66.61 14.88
CA GLU A 561 26.38 -66.44 14.24
C GLU A 561 26.29 -66.50 12.72
N ARG A 562 25.48 -67.40 12.14
CA ARG A 562 25.30 -67.49 10.68
C ARG A 562 24.55 -66.29 10.10
N GLU A 563 23.59 -65.74 10.83
CA GLU A 563 22.91 -64.51 10.41
C GLU A 563 23.84 -63.29 10.52
N LEU A 564 24.64 -63.19 11.58
CA LEU A 564 25.67 -62.16 11.69
C LEU A 564 26.74 -62.32 10.61
N GLU A 565 27.11 -63.54 10.24
CA GLU A 565 28.09 -63.80 9.18
C GLU A 565 27.50 -63.54 7.78
N ARG A 566 26.21 -63.84 7.55
CA ARG A 566 25.49 -63.41 6.33
C ARG A 566 25.41 -61.90 6.23
N LEU A 567 25.05 -61.21 7.30
CA LEU A 567 24.96 -59.74 7.32
C LEU A 567 26.35 -59.10 7.16
N ARG A 568 27.40 -59.70 7.73
CA ARG A 568 28.78 -59.27 7.49
C ARG A 568 29.18 -59.46 6.03
N ASN A 569 28.85 -60.60 5.43
CA ASN A 569 29.13 -60.85 4.01
C ASN A 569 28.32 -59.92 3.10
N GLU A 570 27.05 -59.64 3.41
CA GLU A 570 26.23 -58.71 2.63
C GLU A 570 26.74 -57.26 2.73
N ILE A 571 27.26 -56.85 3.90
CA ILE A 571 27.93 -55.56 4.06
C ILE A 571 29.20 -55.52 3.19
N VAL A 572 30.02 -56.58 3.23
CA VAL A 572 31.26 -56.68 2.43
C VAL A 572 30.95 -56.65 0.92
N ASP A 573 29.94 -57.38 0.47
CA ASP A 573 29.51 -57.40 -0.94
C ASP A 573 28.97 -56.03 -1.38
N LYS A 574 28.19 -55.36 -0.53
CA LYS A 574 27.71 -53.99 -0.81
C LYS A 574 28.85 -52.98 -0.82
N THR A 575 29.86 -53.13 0.06
CA THR A 575 31.05 -52.27 0.02
C THR A 575 31.85 -52.49 -1.27
N HIS A 576 32.04 -53.75 -1.71
CA HIS A 576 32.72 -54.02 -2.98
C HIS A 576 31.94 -53.53 -4.19
N GLN A 577 30.61 -53.63 -4.19
CA GLN A 577 29.78 -53.07 -5.25
C GLN A 577 29.86 -51.54 -5.29
N THR A 578 29.94 -50.90 -4.11
CA THR A 578 30.14 -49.45 -4.00
C THR A 578 31.51 -49.05 -4.52
N GLU A 579 32.58 -49.73 -4.11
CA GLU A 579 33.95 -49.52 -4.60
C GLU A 579 34.06 -49.71 -6.12
N LYS A 580 33.39 -50.72 -6.68
CA LYS A 580 33.32 -50.94 -8.13
C LYS A 580 32.62 -49.79 -8.85
N SER A 581 31.47 -49.34 -8.33
CA SER A 581 30.74 -48.19 -8.89
C SER A 581 31.54 -46.88 -8.77
N GLU A 582 32.31 -46.69 -7.69
CA GLU A 582 33.20 -45.54 -7.55
C GLU A 582 34.37 -45.59 -8.53
N MET A 583 34.94 -46.78 -8.80
CA MET A 583 35.96 -46.94 -9.83
C MET A 583 35.42 -46.68 -11.23
N GLU A 584 34.22 -47.16 -11.57
CA GLU A 584 33.55 -46.85 -12.84
C GLU A 584 33.29 -45.34 -12.99
N ILE A 585 32.84 -44.67 -11.91
CA ILE A 585 32.66 -43.21 -11.90
C ILE A 585 34.00 -42.48 -12.10
N ARG A 586 35.09 -42.94 -11.48
CA ARG A 586 36.42 -42.34 -11.71
C ARG A 586 36.90 -42.54 -13.16
N GLN A 587 36.71 -43.73 -13.72
CA GLN A 587 37.06 -44.03 -15.12
C GLN A 587 36.26 -43.18 -16.11
N LEU A 588 34.94 -43.05 -15.90
CA LEU A 588 34.08 -42.20 -16.73
C LEU A 588 34.45 -40.71 -16.60
N ARG A 589 34.84 -40.25 -15.40
CA ARG A 589 35.35 -38.88 -15.23
C ARG A 589 36.67 -38.67 -15.97
N ASP A 590 37.58 -39.63 -15.93
CA ASP A 590 38.84 -39.57 -16.67
C ASP A 590 38.62 -39.61 -18.19
N GLU A 591 37.63 -40.37 -18.68
CA GLU A 591 37.22 -40.35 -20.09
C GLU A 591 36.59 -39.01 -20.47
N ILE A 592 35.64 -38.49 -19.68
CA ILE A 592 35.04 -37.17 -19.92
C ILE A 592 36.12 -36.08 -19.95
N GLN A 593 37.13 -36.18 -19.08
CA GLN A 593 38.25 -35.24 -19.06
C GLN A 593 39.11 -35.38 -20.32
N ARG A 594 39.41 -36.61 -20.77
CA ARG A 594 40.08 -36.84 -22.07
C ARG A 594 39.27 -36.30 -23.25
N TRP A 595 37.94 -36.47 -23.26
CA TRP A 595 37.06 -35.92 -24.30
C TRP A 595 37.00 -34.39 -24.27
N LYS A 596 37.06 -33.77 -23.08
CA LYS A 596 37.15 -32.31 -22.92
C LYS A 596 38.50 -31.73 -23.37
N ASP A 597 39.58 -32.48 -23.15
CA ASP A 597 40.94 -32.05 -23.47
C ASP A 597 41.29 -32.27 -24.96
N THR A 598 40.45 -33.01 -25.69
CA THR A 598 40.61 -33.21 -27.13
C THR A 598 39.97 -32.05 -27.91
N LYS A 599 40.78 -31.18 -28.53
CA LYS A 599 40.29 -30.07 -29.38
C LYS A 599 39.57 -30.61 -30.62
N PRO A 600 38.49 -29.95 -31.11
CA PRO A 600 37.80 -30.38 -32.32
C PRO A 600 38.68 -30.19 -33.56
N GLN A 601 38.96 -31.28 -34.28
CA GLN A 601 39.57 -31.22 -35.61
C GLN A 601 38.54 -30.71 -36.63
N VAL A 602 38.88 -29.61 -37.29
CA VAL A 602 38.15 -29.11 -38.47
C VAL A 602 38.77 -29.76 -39.70
N GLN A 603 38.07 -30.71 -40.33
CA GLN A 603 38.31 -31.11 -41.71
C GLN A 603 36.99 -31.27 -42.46
N THR A 604 36.86 -30.45 -43.50
CA THR A 604 35.84 -30.42 -44.54
C THR A 604 35.81 -31.73 -45.31
N LYS A 605 34.61 -32.24 -45.66
CA LYS A 605 34.16 -32.52 -47.05
C LYS A 605 32.92 -33.42 -47.15
N GLU A 606 32.09 -33.00 -48.11
CA GLU A 606 31.27 -33.74 -49.08
C GLU A 606 30.37 -34.90 -48.65
N VAL A 607 29.08 -34.64 -48.87
CA VAL A 607 27.97 -35.58 -49.06
C VAL A 607 28.27 -36.55 -50.21
N VAL A 608 28.20 -37.86 -49.98
CA VAL A 608 27.67 -38.84 -50.95
C VAL A 608 26.93 -39.96 -50.21
N ASN A 609 25.68 -40.18 -50.64
CA ASN A 609 24.79 -41.28 -50.26
C ASN A 609 25.38 -42.66 -50.59
N GLU A 610 25.04 -43.69 -49.82
CA GLU A 610 24.47 -44.92 -50.39
C GLU A 610 23.76 -45.79 -49.36
N VAL A 611 22.68 -46.41 -49.83
CA VAL A 611 21.56 -47.01 -49.10
C VAL A 611 21.83 -48.49 -48.83
N LEU A 612 21.43 -49.00 -47.66
CA LEU A 612 20.99 -50.40 -47.53
C LEU A 612 19.72 -50.50 -46.67
N GLN A 613 18.75 -51.19 -47.25
CA GLN A 613 17.34 -51.30 -46.89
C GLN A 613 17.09 -52.02 -45.57
N TYR A 614 16.17 -51.50 -44.76
CA TYR A 614 15.48 -52.25 -43.72
C TYR A 614 14.01 -52.48 -44.14
N ARG A 615 13.57 -53.74 -44.13
CA ARG A 615 12.15 -54.10 -44.26
C ARG A 615 11.46 -53.84 -42.93
N GLU A 616 10.49 -52.93 -42.92
CA GLU A 616 9.60 -52.71 -41.78
C GLU A 616 8.23 -53.33 -42.04
N ASP A 617 7.66 -53.87 -40.96
CA ASP A 617 6.39 -54.58 -40.88
C ASP A 617 5.18 -53.78 -41.44
N PRO A 618 4.21 -54.46 -42.07
CA PRO A 618 3.12 -53.81 -42.81
C PRO A 618 2.11 -53.05 -41.94
N LYS A 619 1.95 -53.40 -40.66
CA LYS A 619 0.93 -52.79 -39.78
C LYS A 619 1.35 -51.43 -39.21
N THR A 620 2.64 -51.24 -38.94
CA THR A 620 3.19 -49.94 -38.54
C THR A 620 3.18 -48.94 -39.69
N LYS A 621 3.28 -49.39 -40.95
CA LYS A 621 3.08 -48.51 -42.12
C LYS A 621 1.64 -48.00 -42.25
N GLU A 622 0.63 -48.82 -42.01
CA GLU A 622 -0.78 -48.38 -42.10
C GLU A 622 -1.15 -47.38 -41.00
N GLU A 623 -0.66 -47.60 -39.77
CA GLU A 623 -0.87 -46.65 -38.66
C GLU A 623 -0.10 -45.33 -38.88
N ILE A 624 1.14 -45.41 -39.39
CA ILE A 624 1.91 -44.21 -39.73
C ILE A 624 1.29 -43.48 -40.94
N GLU A 625 0.75 -44.19 -41.94
CA GLU A 625 0.07 -43.55 -43.07
C GLU A 625 -1.24 -42.89 -42.65
N THR A 626 -2.01 -43.49 -41.75
CA THR A 626 -3.25 -42.87 -41.26
C THR A 626 -2.96 -41.66 -40.38
N LEU A 627 -1.90 -41.70 -39.56
CA LEU A 627 -1.44 -40.54 -38.80
C LEU A 627 -0.84 -39.45 -39.71
N LYS A 628 -0.09 -39.82 -40.75
CA LYS A 628 0.42 -38.87 -41.75
C LYS A 628 -0.71 -38.24 -42.57
N ARG A 629 -1.77 -38.98 -42.92
CA ARG A 629 -2.98 -38.42 -43.56
C ARG A 629 -3.72 -37.45 -42.64
N LYS A 630 -3.93 -37.82 -41.37
CA LYS A 630 -4.57 -36.92 -40.38
C LYS A 630 -3.74 -35.66 -40.12
N LEU A 631 -2.41 -35.77 -40.08
CA LEU A 631 -1.52 -34.63 -39.94
C LEU A 631 -1.52 -33.75 -41.19
N ALA A 632 -1.54 -34.34 -42.39
CA ALA A 632 -1.63 -33.60 -43.65
C ALA A 632 -2.99 -32.90 -43.80
N ASP A 633 -4.08 -33.51 -43.37
CA ASP A 633 -5.42 -32.90 -43.40
C ASP A 633 -5.52 -31.74 -42.39
N GLU A 634 -4.94 -31.87 -41.19
CA GLU A 634 -4.86 -30.76 -40.22
C GLU A 634 -3.92 -29.64 -40.69
N GLN A 635 -2.80 -29.96 -41.35
CA GLN A 635 -1.92 -28.96 -41.96
C GLN A 635 -2.59 -28.26 -43.15
N LYS A 636 -3.38 -28.98 -43.95
CA LYS A 636 -4.18 -28.40 -45.03
C LYS A 636 -5.27 -27.48 -44.50
N LYS A 637 -6.01 -27.86 -43.45
CA LYS A 637 -6.98 -26.97 -42.78
C LYS A 637 -6.33 -25.72 -42.19
N ARG A 638 -5.11 -25.84 -41.64
CA ARG A 638 -4.35 -24.69 -41.13
C ARG A 638 -3.99 -23.73 -42.26
N LEU A 639 -3.52 -24.26 -43.40
CA LEU A 639 -3.20 -23.47 -44.59
C LEU A 639 -4.44 -22.86 -45.24
N ASP A 640 -5.57 -23.56 -45.26
CA ASP A 640 -6.83 -23.05 -45.80
C ASP A 640 -7.37 -21.90 -44.92
N LEU A 641 -7.29 -22.03 -43.59
CA LEU A 641 -7.67 -20.97 -42.64
C LEU A 641 -6.72 -19.76 -42.72
N GLU A 642 -5.43 -19.97 -42.96
CA GLU A 642 -4.44 -18.91 -43.18
C GLU A 642 -4.67 -18.21 -44.53
N GLY A 643 -5.02 -18.98 -45.57
CA GLY A 643 -5.49 -18.49 -46.87
C GLY A 643 -6.74 -17.63 -46.75
N GLU A 644 -7.78 -18.10 -46.06
CA GLU A 644 -9.02 -17.33 -45.82
C GLU A 644 -8.74 -16.03 -45.05
N ARG A 645 -7.85 -16.06 -44.06
CA ARG A 645 -7.38 -14.86 -43.34
C ARG A 645 -6.67 -13.89 -44.26
N SER A 646 -5.75 -14.35 -45.11
CA SER A 646 -5.06 -13.51 -46.08
C SER A 646 -6.04 -12.86 -47.08
N VAL A 647 -7.06 -13.59 -47.54
CA VAL A 647 -8.11 -13.05 -48.42
C VAL A 647 -8.98 -12.03 -47.70
N GLN A 648 -9.25 -12.22 -46.41
CA GLN A 648 -9.95 -11.23 -45.58
C GLN A 648 -9.09 -9.99 -45.32
N GLU A 649 -7.79 -10.15 -45.05
CA GLU A 649 -6.84 -9.05 -44.90
C GLU A 649 -6.66 -8.27 -46.22
N GLU A 650 -6.61 -8.94 -47.36
CA GLU A 650 -6.55 -8.33 -48.69
C GLU A 650 -7.85 -7.55 -49.00
N LYS A 651 -9.02 -8.09 -48.62
CA LYS A 651 -10.30 -7.37 -48.68
C LYS A 651 -10.34 -6.15 -47.77
N ILE A 652 -9.73 -6.23 -46.58
CA ILE A 652 -9.58 -5.08 -45.66
C ILE A 652 -8.61 -4.05 -46.24
N ARG A 653 -7.53 -4.48 -46.90
CA ARG A 653 -6.60 -3.60 -47.62
C ARG A 653 -7.25 -2.90 -48.80
N LEU A 654 -7.97 -3.63 -49.65
CA LEU A 654 -8.72 -3.05 -50.78
C LEU A 654 -9.76 -2.05 -50.28
N ARG A 655 -10.52 -2.37 -49.23
CA ARG A 655 -11.44 -1.41 -48.60
C ARG A 655 -10.73 -0.20 -48.00
N LYS A 656 -9.52 -0.35 -47.46
CA LYS A 656 -8.70 0.79 -46.99
C LYS A 656 -8.20 1.67 -48.15
N ILE A 657 -7.86 1.07 -49.29
CA ILE A 657 -7.44 1.78 -50.50
C ILE A 657 -8.63 2.52 -51.13
N ASP A 658 -9.81 1.89 -51.17
CA ASP A 658 -11.04 2.50 -51.67
C ASP A 658 -11.51 3.64 -50.75
N LEU A 659 -11.25 3.56 -49.44
CA LEU A 659 -11.50 4.64 -48.48
C LEU A 659 -10.47 5.78 -48.56
N SER A 660 -9.27 5.53 -49.11
CA SER A 660 -8.22 6.54 -49.30
C SER A 660 -8.17 7.12 -50.72
N GLN A 661 -8.99 6.62 -51.65
CA GLN A 661 -9.15 7.16 -53.01
C GLN A 661 -10.50 7.89 -53.18
N VAL A 662 -10.68 9.02 -52.49
CA VAL A 662 -11.61 10.05 -52.95
C VAL A 662 -10.87 11.38 -53.13
N ARG A 663 -10.46 11.57 -54.39
CA ARG A 663 -10.12 12.81 -55.09
C ARG A 663 -8.88 13.58 -54.64
N GLU A 664 -7.76 13.31 -55.31
CA GLU A 664 -6.86 14.38 -55.72
C GLU A 664 -6.52 14.23 -57.21
N LYS A 665 -6.84 15.28 -57.96
CA LYS A 665 -6.58 15.39 -59.40
C LYS A 665 -5.09 15.66 -59.58
N VAL A 666 -4.51 14.92 -60.53
CA VAL A 666 -3.16 15.07 -61.07
C VAL A 666 -2.86 16.52 -61.47
N VAL A 667 -1.73 17.06 -60.98
CA VAL A 667 -0.88 18.02 -61.69
C VAL A 667 0.59 17.61 -61.45
N GLN A 668 1.36 17.54 -62.53
CA GLN A 668 2.76 17.12 -62.57
C GLN A 668 3.66 18.09 -61.78
N GLN A 669 4.60 17.58 -60.98
CA GLN A 669 5.78 18.36 -60.61
C GLN A 669 7.00 17.48 -60.28
N GLU A 670 8.15 18.08 -60.50
CA GLU A 670 9.47 17.52 -60.78
C GLU A 670 10.04 16.56 -59.73
N VAL A 671 10.84 15.62 -60.24
CA VAL A 671 11.69 14.73 -59.46
C VAL A 671 12.79 15.55 -58.79
N VAL A 672 12.53 16.04 -57.57
CA VAL A 672 13.59 16.39 -56.63
C VAL A 672 13.78 15.17 -55.73
N LYS A 673 14.94 14.52 -55.85
CA LYS A 673 15.39 13.55 -54.86
C LYS A 673 15.53 14.32 -53.54
N MET A 674 14.58 14.13 -52.62
CA MET A 674 14.81 14.44 -51.22
C MET A 674 15.91 13.49 -50.73
N GLU A 675 17.11 14.01 -50.55
CA GLU A 675 18.08 13.40 -49.63
C GLU A 675 17.48 13.52 -48.24
N GLU A 676 16.68 12.52 -47.86
CA GLU A 676 16.29 12.35 -46.47
C GLU A 676 17.55 12.04 -45.67
N ASP A 677 17.78 12.87 -44.66
CA ASP A 677 18.95 12.80 -43.78
C ASP A 677 19.09 11.35 -43.26
N PRO A 678 20.21 10.64 -43.53
CA PRO A 678 20.36 9.23 -43.16
C PRO A 678 20.21 8.98 -41.65
N ILE A 679 20.42 10.03 -40.84
CA ILE A 679 20.17 10.04 -39.41
C ILE A 679 18.68 9.91 -39.11
N LEU A 680 17.82 10.73 -39.73
CA LEU A 680 16.37 10.67 -39.54
C LEU A 680 15.78 9.31 -39.94
N ARG A 681 16.32 8.70 -40.99
CA ARG A 681 15.89 7.36 -41.42
C ARG A 681 16.27 6.28 -40.40
N SER A 682 17.49 6.35 -39.85
CA SER A 682 17.91 5.45 -38.78
C SER A 682 17.12 5.67 -37.47
N GLU A 683 16.71 6.90 -37.19
CA GLU A 683 15.82 7.23 -36.08
C GLU A 683 14.41 6.67 -36.31
N CYS A 684 13.85 6.79 -37.51
CA CYS A 684 12.56 6.18 -37.84
C CYS A 684 12.60 4.65 -37.76
N ASP A 685 13.68 4.02 -38.23
CA ASP A 685 13.86 2.57 -38.16
C ASP A 685 14.04 2.08 -36.71
N THR A 686 14.76 2.83 -35.88
CA THR A 686 14.88 2.52 -34.44
C THR A 686 13.56 2.76 -33.69
N PHE A 687 12.80 3.80 -34.03
CA PHE A 687 11.45 4.00 -33.48
C PHE A 687 10.49 2.89 -33.90
N LEU A 688 10.52 2.44 -35.16
CA LEU A 688 9.74 1.29 -35.63
C LEU A 688 10.13 0.00 -34.89
N GLN A 689 11.42 -0.20 -34.64
CA GLN A 689 11.89 -1.36 -33.88
C GLN A 689 11.45 -1.29 -32.42
N ASN A 690 11.50 -0.11 -31.79
CA ASN A 690 11.03 0.10 -30.43
C ASN A 690 9.50 -0.10 -30.33
N ILE A 691 8.72 0.44 -31.27
CA ILE A 691 7.27 0.23 -31.33
C ILE A 691 6.93 -1.25 -31.50
N ASN A 692 7.67 -1.98 -32.34
CA ASN A 692 7.46 -3.42 -32.51
C ASN A 692 7.84 -4.23 -31.26
N ASN A 693 8.89 -3.82 -30.54
CA ASN A 693 9.27 -4.46 -29.28
C ASN A 693 8.24 -4.19 -28.18
N GLU A 694 7.76 -2.95 -28.06
CA GLU A 694 6.67 -2.57 -27.16
C GLU A 694 5.37 -3.31 -27.48
N GLN A 695 5.04 -3.49 -28.76
CA GLN A 695 3.86 -4.26 -29.18
C GLN A 695 3.99 -5.75 -28.80
N LYS A 696 5.17 -6.36 -28.99
CA LYS A 696 5.44 -7.74 -28.55
C LYS A 696 5.36 -7.88 -27.04
N GLN A 697 5.88 -6.91 -26.29
CA GLN A 697 5.80 -6.88 -24.84
C GLN A 697 4.35 -6.69 -24.35
N LYS A 698 3.57 -5.85 -25.03
CA LYS A 698 2.13 -5.70 -24.77
C LYS A 698 1.38 -7.01 -25.00
N ASP A 699 1.71 -7.74 -26.06
CA ASP A 699 1.06 -9.02 -26.34
C ASP A 699 1.50 -10.13 -25.36
N SER A 700 2.76 -10.17 -24.93
CA SER A 700 3.20 -11.08 -23.85
C SER A 700 2.48 -10.76 -22.53
N LEU A 701 2.39 -9.49 -22.14
CA LEU A 701 1.67 -9.06 -20.94
C LEU A 701 0.16 -9.37 -21.03
N LYS A 702 -0.46 -9.25 -22.20
CA LYS A 702 -1.85 -9.70 -22.40
C LYS A 702 -1.99 -11.20 -22.18
N THR A 703 -1.07 -12.02 -22.69
CA THR A 703 -1.13 -13.47 -22.49
C THR A 703 -0.95 -13.86 -21.03
N GLU A 704 -0.04 -13.20 -20.31
CA GLU A 704 0.14 -13.38 -18.86
C GLU A 704 -1.11 -12.95 -18.09
N LEU A 705 -1.74 -11.84 -18.48
CA LEU A 705 -2.98 -11.38 -17.87
C LEU A 705 -4.12 -12.41 -18.06
N TYR A 706 -4.26 -12.99 -19.26
CA TYR A 706 -5.22 -14.08 -19.49
C TYR A 706 -4.93 -15.32 -18.65
N GLN A 707 -3.65 -15.70 -18.50
CA GLN A 707 -3.25 -16.82 -17.65
C GLN A 707 -3.56 -16.55 -16.16
N LEU A 708 -3.26 -15.35 -15.67
CA LEU A 708 -3.56 -14.93 -14.30
C LEU A 708 -5.08 -14.83 -14.05
N GLN A 709 -5.85 -14.36 -15.02
CA GLN A 709 -7.32 -14.35 -14.94
C GLN A 709 -7.89 -15.76 -14.83
N ARG A 710 -7.33 -16.72 -15.58
CA ARG A 710 -7.73 -18.13 -15.48
C ARG A 710 -7.36 -18.73 -14.13
N GLN A 711 -6.14 -18.51 -13.66
CA GLN A 711 -5.71 -18.97 -12.33
C GLN A 711 -6.56 -18.37 -11.20
N LYS A 712 -6.93 -17.09 -11.32
CA LYS A 712 -7.86 -16.45 -10.39
C LYS A 712 -9.22 -17.14 -10.40
N ALA A 713 -9.79 -17.44 -11.57
CA ALA A 713 -11.06 -18.15 -11.66
C ALA A 713 -10.98 -19.57 -11.06
N ASP A 714 -9.88 -20.29 -11.25
CA ASP A 714 -9.66 -21.60 -10.66
C ASP A 714 -9.55 -21.52 -9.12
N LEU A 715 -8.88 -20.50 -8.59
CA LEU A 715 -8.79 -20.24 -7.14
C LEU A 715 -10.13 -19.81 -6.54
N ASP A 716 -10.91 -18.99 -7.25
CA ASP A 716 -12.25 -18.58 -6.82
C ASP A 716 -13.18 -19.81 -6.73
N LEU A 717 -13.09 -20.75 -7.69
CA LEU A 717 -13.82 -22.03 -7.63
C LEU A 717 -13.40 -22.91 -6.43
N GLN A 718 -12.10 -23.01 -6.14
CA GLN A 718 -11.60 -23.73 -4.97
C GLN A 718 -12.06 -23.10 -3.65
N LEU A 719 -12.09 -21.77 -3.57
CA LEU A 719 -12.61 -21.05 -2.40
C LEU A 719 -14.11 -21.29 -2.22
N GLU A 720 -14.90 -21.27 -3.31
CA GLU A 720 -16.31 -21.64 -3.23
C GLU A 720 -16.52 -23.09 -2.76
N GLU A 721 -15.68 -24.03 -3.20
CA GLU A 721 -15.74 -25.43 -2.76
C GLU A 721 -15.41 -25.57 -1.26
N LEU A 722 -14.38 -24.87 -0.78
CA LEU A 722 -14.06 -24.79 0.64
C LEU A 722 -15.17 -24.11 1.47
N GLU A 723 -15.84 -23.10 0.92
CA GLU A 723 -17.00 -22.48 1.57
C GLU A 723 -18.22 -23.40 1.62
N ARG A 724 -18.45 -24.21 0.58
CA ARG A 724 -19.49 -25.25 0.59
C ARG A 724 -19.15 -26.31 1.64
N GLU A 725 -17.89 -26.74 1.74
CA GLU A 725 -17.46 -27.70 2.75
C GLU A 725 -17.57 -27.13 4.17
N ARG A 726 -17.22 -25.86 4.39
CA ARG A 726 -17.43 -25.17 5.68
C ARG A 726 -18.90 -25.01 6.04
N ARG A 727 -19.79 -24.82 5.06
CA ARG A 727 -21.25 -24.82 5.27
C ARG A 727 -21.72 -26.21 5.69
N ALA A 728 -21.32 -27.26 4.96
CA ALA A 728 -21.66 -28.64 5.30
C ALA A 728 -21.15 -29.05 6.69
N ARG A 729 -19.94 -28.63 7.08
CA ARG A 729 -19.41 -28.85 8.45
C ARG A 729 -20.26 -28.15 9.51
N ARG A 730 -20.67 -26.90 9.30
CA ARG A 730 -21.55 -26.17 10.22
C ARG A 730 -22.93 -26.83 10.35
N ASP A 731 -23.51 -27.27 9.24
CA ASP A 731 -24.80 -27.97 9.26
C ASP A 731 -24.71 -29.31 10.00
N ALA A 732 -23.61 -30.06 9.80
CA ALA A 732 -23.33 -31.28 10.55
C ALA A 732 -23.10 -31.01 12.05
N GLU A 733 -22.40 -29.93 12.42
CA GLU A 733 -22.22 -29.52 13.81
C GLU A 733 -23.55 -29.14 14.48
N LEU A 734 -24.42 -28.41 13.77
CA LEU A 734 -25.76 -28.08 14.26
C LEU A 734 -26.61 -29.35 14.45
N GLU A 735 -26.49 -30.33 13.56
CA GLU A 735 -27.18 -31.60 13.70
C GLU A 735 -26.64 -32.42 14.87
N ILE A 736 -25.32 -32.44 15.10
CA ILE A 736 -24.72 -33.04 16.29
C ILE A 736 -25.23 -32.35 17.56
N GLN A 737 -25.35 -31.02 17.57
CA GLN A 737 -25.91 -30.29 18.72
C GLN A 737 -27.38 -30.67 18.96
N ARG A 738 -28.21 -30.76 17.92
CA ARG A 738 -29.59 -31.24 18.02
C ARG A 738 -29.64 -32.66 18.57
N LEU A 739 -28.83 -33.57 18.04
CA LEU A 739 -28.74 -34.95 18.50
C LEU A 739 -28.31 -35.02 19.98
N ARG A 740 -27.36 -34.18 20.41
CA ARG A 740 -26.95 -34.08 21.83
C ARG A 740 -28.11 -33.61 22.73
N VAL A 741 -28.90 -32.63 22.30
CA VAL A 741 -30.09 -32.20 23.04
C VAL A 741 -31.11 -33.34 23.12
N THR A 742 -31.40 -34.01 22.00
CA THR A 742 -32.33 -35.16 22.01
C THR A 742 -31.83 -36.31 22.88
N LEU A 743 -30.52 -36.58 22.90
CA LEU A 743 -29.92 -37.59 23.76
C LEU A 743 -30.07 -37.22 25.25
N ASN A 744 -29.78 -35.97 25.61
CA ASN A 744 -29.99 -35.47 26.96
C ASN A 744 -31.47 -35.56 27.39
N GLU A 745 -32.41 -35.23 26.51
CA GLU A 745 -33.84 -35.41 26.78
C GLU A 745 -34.21 -36.89 26.99
N LEU A 746 -33.66 -37.79 26.18
CA LEU A 746 -33.87 -39.24 26.34
C LEU A 746 -33.25 -39.76 27.65
N GLU A 747 -32.07 -39.28 28.04
CA GLU A 747 -31.45 -39.62 29.33
C GLU A 747 -32.25 -39.09 30.52
N ILE A 748 -32.81 -37.88 30.42
CA ILE A 748 -33.70 -37.32 31.44
C ILE A 748 -34.99 -38.15 31.52
N ARG A 749 -35.58 -38.52 30.38
CA ARG A 749 -36.75 -39.42 30.34
C ARG A 749 -36.43 -40.80 30.90
N ASP A 750 -35.24 -41.35 30.66
CA ASP A 750 -34.81 -42.62 31.24
C ASP A 750 -34.62 -42.52 32.77
N LYS A 751 -34.04 -41.41 33.26
CA LYS A 751 -33.95 -41.11 34.70
C LYS A 751 -35.33 -40.95 35.33
N GLU A 752 -36.23 -40.19 34.72
CA GLU A 752 -37.61 -40.04 35.18
C GLU A 752 -38.38 -41.36 35.12
N ASN A 753 -38.13 -42.22 34.13
CA ASN A 753 -38.74 -43.54 34.05
C ASN A 753 -38.20 -44.46 35.15
N ARG A 754 -36.89 -44.42 35.45
CA ARG A 754 -36.30 -45.14 36.60
C ARG A 754 -36.88 -44.64 37.94
N GLU A 755 -37.12 -43.34 38.07
CA GLU A 755 -37.74 -42.73 39.25
C GLU A 755 -39.25 -43.04 39.34
N LYS A 756 -39.98 -43.07 38.21
CA LYS A 756 -41.40 -43.47 38.16
C LYS A 756 -41.59 -44.98 38.40
N VAL A 757 -40.65 -45.81 37.97
CA VAL A 757 -40.63 -47.27 38.21
C VAL A 757 -40.30 -47.60 39.67
N THR A 758 -39.45 -46.80 40.33
CA THR A 758 -39.17 -46.98 41.77
C THR A 758 -40.27 -46.44 42.69
N VAL A 759 -41.09 -45.48 42.24
CA VAL A 759 -42.15 -44.86 43.06
C VAL A 759 -43.54 -45.52 42.91
N LYS A 760 -43.78 -46.36 41.90
CA LYS A 760 -45.09 -47.04 41.71
C LYS A 760 -45.14 -48.54 42.01
N GLN A 761 -44.07 -49.15 42.55
CA GLN A 761 -44.08 -50.57 42.89
C GLN A 761 -44.09 -50.81 44.40
N LYS A 762 -45.17 -50.36 45.05
CA LYS A 762 -45.60 -50.87 46.35
C LYS A 762 -47.12 -50.99 46.45
N VAL A 763 -47.77 -51.52 45.41
CA VAL A 763 -49.10 -52.13 45.52
C VAL A 763 -49.12 -53.33 44.59
N VAL A 764 -49.34 -54.50 45.20
CA VAL A 764 -49.48 -55.80 44.54
C VAL A 764 -50.66 -55.76 43.57
N LEU A 765 -50.42 -56.05 42.30
CA LEU A 765 -51.42 -56.50 41.32
C LEU A 765 -50.70 -57.33 40.25
N GLN A 766 -51.34 -58.44 39.90
CA GLN A 766 -50.78 -59.62 39.22
C GLN A 766 -49.92 -59.32 37.98
N GLN A 767 -48.76 -59.97 37.91
CA GLN A 767 -47.84 -59.89 36.78
C GLN A 767 -48.35 -60.74 35.60
N ASP A 768 -48.13 -60.22 34.39
CA ASP A 768 -48.47 -60.86 33.12
C ASP A 768 -47.68 -62.18 32.96
N PRO A 769 -48.35 -63.33 32.72
CA PRO A 769 -47.69 -64.63 32.55
C PRO A 769 -46.62 -64.67 31.44
N GLN A 770 -46.68 -63.77 30.45
CA GLN A 770 -45.65 -63.67 29.42
C GLN A 770 -44.37 -62.99 29.91
N GLN A 771 -44.47 -61.96 30.77
CA GLN A 771 -43.29 -61.32 31.35
C GLN A 771 -42.56 -62.22 32.35
N GLU A 772 -43.27 -63.06 33.09
CA GLU A 772 -42.63 -64.04 33.98
C GLU A 772 -41.91 -65.13 33.16
N LYS A 773 -42.47 -65.55 32.02
CA LYS A 773 -41.80 -66.47 31.10
C LYS A 773 -40.55 -65.84 30.50
N GLU A 774 -40.62 -64.62 29.99
CA GLU A 774 -39.45 -63.93 29.44
C GLU A 774 -38.39 -63.66 30.51
N HIS A 775 -38.78 -63.24 31.70
CA HIS A 775 -37.86 -63.06 32.81
C HIS A 775 -37.27 -64.40 33.27
N SER A 776 -38.03 -65.50 33.27
CA SER A 776 -37.52 -66.83 33.59
C SER A 776 -36.55 -67.35 32.52
N ILE A 777 -36.79 -67.06 31.23
CA ILE A 777 -35.90 -67.41 30.12
C ILE A 777 -34.63 -66.57 30.18
N LEU A 778 -34.72 -65.26 30.42
CA LEU A 778 -33.56 -64.39 30.58
C LEU A 778 -32.75 -64.76 31.83
N ARG A 779 -33.40 -65.18 32.91
CA ARG A 779 -32.73 -65.68 34.11
C ARG A 779 -32.03 -67.01 33.85
N LEU A 780 -32.67 -67.91 33.10
CA LEU A 780 -32.06 -69.17 32.67
C LEU A 780 -30.84 -68.92 31.77
N GLN A 781 -30.95 -68.03 30.78
CA GLN A 781 -29.84 -67.63 29.91
C GLN A 781 -28.72 -66.97 30.69
N LEU A 782 -29.04 -66.12 31.66
CA LEU A 782 -28.05 -65.50 32.53
C LEU A 782 -27.34 -66.55 33.39
N ASP A 783 -28.06 -67.53 33.91
CA ASP A 783 -27.49 -68.60 34.73
C ASP A 783 -26.70 -69.61 33.88
N GLU A 784 -27.08 -69.84 32.61
CA GLU A 784 -26.29 -70.57 31.62
C GLU A 784 -25.00 -69.83 31.26
N GLU A 785 -25.05 -68.51 31.03
CA GLU A 785 -23.86 -67.70 30.77
C GLU A 785 -22.95 -67.60 32.00
N LYS A 786 -23.52 -67.53 33.21
CA LYS A 786 -22.74 -67.68 34.45
C LYS A 786 -22.11 -69.07 34.53
N HIS A 787 -22.83 -70.13 34.16
CA HIS A 787 -22.27 -71.47 34.19
C HIS A 787 -21.14 -71.62 33.17
N LYS A 788 -21.31 -71.16 31.93
CA LYS A 788 -20.26 -71.09 30.90
C LYS A 788 -19.06 -70.29 31.38
N ARG A 789 -19.28 -69.14 32.01
CA ARG A 789 -18.21 -68.35 32.63
C ARG A 789 -17.50 -69.14 33.72
N THR A 790 -18.21 -69.84 34.60
CA THR A 790 -17.55 -70.67 35.63
C THR A 790 -16.81 -71.88 35.04
N LEU A 791 -17.25 -72.42 33.91
CA LEU A 791 -16.55 -73.47 33.19
C LEU A 791 -15.28 -72.93 32.53
N LEU A 792 -15.36 -71.79 31.86
CA LEU A 792 -14.20 -71.08 31.28
C LEU A 792 -13.22 -70.62 32.36
N GLU A 793 -13.69 -70.17 33.52
CA GLU A 793 -12.84 -69.84 34.67
C GLU A 793 -12.16 -71.10 35.24
N LYS A 794 -12.83 -72.25 35.26
CA LYS A 794 -12.21 -73.53 35.64
C LYS A 794 -11.20 -74.00 34.59
N GLU A 795 -11.51 -73.89 33.31
CA GLU A 795 -10.60 -74.20 32.20
C GLU A 795 -9.37 -73.29 32.23
N LEU A 796 -9.57 -71.98 32.45
CA LEU A 796 -8.48 -71.02 32.63
C LEU A 796 -7.62 -71.38 33.84
N ASN A 797 -8.23 -71.75 34.96
CA ASN A 797 -7.48 -72.18 36.14
C ASN A 797 -6.72 -73.49 35.91
N VAL A 798 -7.29 -74.44 35.14
CA VAL A 798 -6.59 -75.65 34.71
C VAL A 798 -5.44 -75.29 33.76
N LEU A 799 -5.63 -74.38 32.82
CA LEU A 799 -4.59 -73.89 31.90
C LEU A 799 -3.48 -73.14 32.65
N ILE A 800 -3.81 -72.35 33.68
CA ILE A 800 -2.84 -71.69 34.55
C ILE A 800 -2.08 -72.74 35.37
N GLN A 801 -2.75 -73.74 35.92
CA GLN A 801 -2.07 -74.84 36.60
C GLN A 801 -1.20 -75.66 35.66
N GLN A 802 -1.66 -75.90 34.42
CA GLN A 802 -0.90 -76.54 33.35
C GLN A 802 0.32 -75.70 32.96
N GLN A 803 0.17 -74.38 32.82
CA GLN A 803 1.27 -73.45 32.58
C GLN A 803 2.26 -73.48 33.73
N ILE A 804 1.81 -73.44 34.98
CA ILE A 804 2.69 -73.53 36.16
C ILE A 804 3.39 -74.90 36.22
N THR A 805 2.73 -75.99 35.83
CA THR A 805 3.39 -77.31 35.73
C THR A 805 4.36 -77.38 34.56
N LEU A 806 4.04 -76.78 33.41
CA LEU A 806 4.91 -76.71 32.24
C LEU A 806 6.14 -75.83 32.54
N GLU A 807 5.98 -74.68 33.20
CA GLU A 807 7.07 -73.83 33.67
C GLU A 807 7.93 -74.55 34.73
N LYS A 808 7.34 -75.39 35.60
CA LYS A 808 8.09 -76.22 36.56
C LYS A 808 8.76 -77.45 35.92
N MET A 809 8.24 -77.93 34.79
CA MET A 809 8.79 -79.05 34.01
C MET A 809 9.88 -78.57 33.02
N ASP A 810 9.76 -77.37 32.47
CA ASP A 810 10.76 -76.71 31.60
C ASP A 810 12.06 -76.39 32.33
N VAL A 811 12.05 -76.34 33.67
CA VAL A 811 13.26 -76.23 34.50
C VAL A 811 14.00 -77.58 34.65
N LYS A 812 13.40 -78.72 34.24
CA LYS A 812 14.02 -80.06 34.40
C LYS A 812 14.36 -80.82 33.11
N GLU A 813 13.94 -80.39 31.93
CA GLU A 813 14.29 -81.10 30.67
C GLU A 813 14.77 -80.18 29.55
N ARG A 814 15.94 -79.55 29.74
CA ARG A 814 16.80 -79.19 28.59
C ARG A 814 17.74 -80.36 28.28
N VAL A 815 17.21 -81.43 27.70
CA VAL A 815 17.98 -82.39 26.89
C VAL A 815 17.56 -82.20 25.44
N VAL A 816 18.57 -81.85 24.63
CA VAL A 816 18.50 -81.43 23.23
C VAL A 816 17.67 -82.38 22.35
N ARG A 817 16.63 -81.85 21.69
CA ARG A 817 16.16 -82.31 20.37
C ARG A 817 16.03 -81.09 19.46
N THR A 818 16.88 -81.02 18.45
CA THR A 818 16.81 -80.02 17.37
C THR A 818 15.70 -80.40 16.41
N GLU A 819 14.57 -79.68 16.43
CA GLU A 819 13.59 -79.74 15.36
C GLU A 819 13.67 -78.46 14.54
N LYS A 820 14.02 -78.60 13.25
CA LYS A 820 14.06 -77.49 12.29
C LYS A 820 12.63 -77.07 11.97
N VAL A 821 12.13 -76.02 12.59
CA VAL A 821 10.91 -75.36 12.11
C VAL A 821 11.31 -74.44 10.95
N GLN A 822 11.04 -74.89 9.74
CA GLN A 822 11.09 -74.07 8.54
C GLN A 822 9.76 -73.30 8.50
N VAL A 823 9.80 -72.02 8.86
CA VAL A 823 8.62 -71.14 8.76
C VAL A 823 8.32 -70.95 7.27
N GLU A 824 7.21 -71.51 6.79
CA GLU A 824 6.70 -71.23 5.45
C GLU A 824 6.38 -69.74 5.35
N ARG A 825 7.01 -69.07 4.38
CA ARG A 825 6.73 -67.68 4.04
C ARG A 825 5.38 -67.64 3.37
N ASP A 826 4.49 -66.80 3.90
CA ASP A 826 3.21 -66.53 3.29
C ASP A 826 3.41 -65.73 1.98
N PRO A 827 3.13 -66.31 0.80
CA PRO A 827 3.36 -65.66 -0.48
C PRO A 827 2.48 -64.42 -0.67
N GLU A 828 1.32 -64.34 -0.01
CA GLU A 828 0.43 -63.18 -0.11
C GLU A 828 1.01 -61.96 0.63
N ALA A 829 1.60 -62.19 1.81
CA ALA A 829 2.28 -61.16 2.58
C ALA A 829 3.54 -60.62 1.85
N GLU A 830 4.31 -61.47 1.17
CA GLU A 830 5.46 -61.02 0.38
C GLU A 830 5.03 -60.15 -0.82
N ILE A 831 3.96 -60.54 -1.53
CA ILE A 831 3.39 -59.76 -2.64
C ILE A 831 2.84 -58.41 -2.13
N GLU A 832 2.20 -58.39 -0.97
CA GLU A 832 1.69 -57.15 -0.37
C GLU A 832 2.83 -56.22 0.06
N ILE A 833 3.87 -56.74 0.70
CA ILE A 833 5.08 -55.97 1.05
C ILE A 833 5.74 -55.42 -0.22
N GLU A 834 5.78 -56.18 -1.31
CA GLU A 834 6.37 -55.71 -2.57
C GLU A 834 5.52 -54.63 -3.25
N LYS A 835 4.19 -54.74 -3.21
CA LYS A 835 3.27 -53.68 -3.66
C LYS A 835 3.46 -52.39 -2.84
N LEU A 836 3.52 -52.50 -1.51
CA LEU A 836 3.73 -51.36 -0.61
C LEU A 836 5.10 -50.69 -0.82
N LYS A 837 6.14 -51.48 -1.14
CA LYS A 837 7.45 -50.95 -1.51
C LYS A 837 7.40 -50.16 -2.82
N LYS A 838 6.70 -50.66 -3.85
CA LYS A 838 6.52 -49.94 -5.12
C LYS A 838 5.76 -48.63 -4.93
N THR A 839 4.66 -48.63 -4.18
CA THR A 839 3.91 -47.39 -3.89
C THR A 839 4.75 -46.40 -3.08
N LEU A 840 5.57 -46.87 -2.14
CA LEU A 840 6.48 -46.02 -1.37
C LEU A 840 7.59 -45.42 -2.27
N GLU A 841 8.11 -46.17 -3.23
CA GLU A 841 9.08 -45.66 -4.20
C GLU A 841 8.49 -44.62 -5.17
N GLU A 842 7.25 -44.84 -5.62
CA GLU A 842 6.50 -43.88 -6.44
C GLU A 842 6.23 -42.58 -5.68
N GLU A 843 5.80 -42.66 -4.41
CA GLU A 843 5.61 -41.48 -3.55
C GLU A 843 6.94 -40.76 -3.26
N LYS A 844 8.05 -41.51 -3.08
CA LYS A 844 9.39 -40.91 -2.97
C LYS A 844 9.86 -40.25 -4.27
N ARG A 845 9.38 -40.68 -5.44
CA ARG A 845 9.64 -40.02 -6.73
C ARG A 845 8.82 -38.74 -6.85
N ARG A 846 7.51 -38.80 -6.59
CA ARG A 846 6.63 -37.60 -6.57
C ARG A 846 7.11 -36.54 -5.59
N ARG A 847 7.54 -36.92 -4.38
CA ARG A 847 8.11 -35.97 -3.42
C ARG A 847 9.35 -35.27 -3.98
N ARG A 848 10.25 -36.01 -4.65
CA ARG A 848 11.44 -35.42 -5.29
C ARG A 848 11.10 -34.49 -6.44
N GLU A 849 10.08 -34.81 -7.24
CA GLU A 849 9.57 -33.95 -8.31
C GLU A 849 9.01 -32.65 -7.73
N LEU A 850 8.19 -32.74 -6.68
CA LEU A 850 7.65 -31.57 -5.97
C LEU A 850 8.76 -30.73 -5.30
N ASP A 851 9.78 -31.36 -4.71
CA ASP A 851 10.93 -30.65 -4.11
C ASP A 851 11.72 -29.90 -5.20
N GLN A 852 11.86 -30.48 -6.40
CA GLN A 852 12.49 -29.81 -7.55
C GLN A 852 11.64 -28.64 -8.05
N GLU A 853 10.32 -28.84 -8.22
CA GLU A 853 9.40 -27.77 -8.61
C GLU A 853 9.42 -26.63 -7.60
N PHE A 854 9.37 -26.93 -6.30
CA PHE A 854 9.48 -25.95 -5.22
C PHE A 854 10.79 -25.16 -5.30
N THR A 855 11.91 -25.84 -5.57
CA THR A 855 13.22 -25.18 -5.74
C THR A 855 13.21 -24.23 -6.96
N THR A 856 12.64 -24.66 -8.09
CA THR A 856 12.54 -23.81 -9.30
C THR A 856 11.59 -22.62 -9.12
N LEU A 857 10.48 -22.79 -8.39
CA LEU A 857 9.58 -21.70 -8.06
C LEU A 857 10.24 -20.71 -7.10
N THR A 858 10.98 -21.22 -6.11
CA THR A 858 11.73 -20.39 -5.17
C THR A 858 12.79 -19.54 -5.88
N SER A 859 13.53 -20.11 -6.85
CA SER A 859 14.53 -19.34 -7.61
C SER A 859 13.87 -18.26 -8.48
N ARG A 860 12.77 -18.60 -9.18
CA ARG A 860 12.00 -17.62 -9.97
C ARG A 860 11.42 -16.50 -9.11
N PHE A 861 10.94 -16.85 -7.91
CA PHE A 861 10.45 -15.87 -6.96
C PHE A 861 11.57 -14.93 -6.51
N SER A 862 12.76 -15.45 -6.18
CA SER A 862 13.89 -14.60 -5.82
C SER A 862 14.37 -13.69 -6.96
N ASP A 863 14.35 -14.16 -8.21
CA ASP A 863 14.69 -13.34 -9.38
C ASP A 863 13.66 -12.22 -9.60
N MET A 864 12.38 -12.52 -9.40
CA MET A 864 11.28 -11.54 -9.49
C MET A 864 11.32 -10.52 -8.34
N GLU A 865 11.66 -10.95 -7.12
CA GLU A 865 11.88 -10.02 -6.00
C GLU A 865 13.10 -9.12 -6.25
N PHE A 866 14.17 -9.67 -6.83
CA PHE A 866 15.33 -8.89 -7.21
C PHE A 866 14.99 -7.85 -8.30
N SER A 867 14.24 -8.22 -9.33
CA SER A 867 13.82 -7.28 -10.38
C SER A 867 12.84 -6.23 -9.85
N SER A 868 11.91 -6.61 -8.97
CA SER A 868 11.00 -5.71 -8.26
C SER A 868 11.74 -4.69 -7.39
N THR A 869 12.71 -5.14 -6.57
CA THR A 869 13.53 -4.22 -5.76
C THR A 869 14.42 -3.31 -6.60
N LYS A 870 14.92 -3.77 -7.76
CA LYS A 870 15.65 -2.94 -8.72
C LYS A 870 14.74 -1.86 -9.33
N SER A 871 13.57 -2.25 -9.85
CA SER A 871 12.60 -1.33 -10.42
C SER A 871 12.09 -0.30 -9.40
N SER A 872 11.85 -0.72 -8.15
CA SER A 872 11.46 0.18 -7.07
C SER A 872 12.55 1.22 -6.75
N LYS A 873 13.84 0.86 -6.82
CA LYS A 873 14.95 1.80 -6.65
C LYS A 873 15.04 2.78 -7.83
N GLU A 874 14.82 2.30 -9.05
CA GLU A 874 14.75 3.15 -10.24
C GLU A 874 13.58 4.14 -10.16
N LEU A 875 12.40 3.70 -9.69
CA LEU A 875 11.26 4.58 -9.44
C LEU A 875 11.55 5.62 -8.35
N HIS A 876 12.24 5.24 -7.27
CA HIS A 876 12.65 6.19 -6.23
C HIS A 876 13.61 7.23 -6.80
N TYR A 877 14.58 6.79 -7.60
CA TYR A 877 15.52 7.69 -8.28
C TYR A 877 14.80 8.66 -9.22
N ILE A 878 13.83 8.18 -10.02
CA ILE A 878 13.02 9.05 -10.90
C ILE A 878 12.16 10.04 -10.10
N ARG A 879 11.58 9.63 -8.96
CA ARG A 879 10.82 10.53 -8.08
C ARG A 879 11.71 11.60 -7.44
N ASP A 880 12.90 11.23 -6.99
CA ASP A 880 13.86 12.18 -6.42
C ASP A 880 14.33 13.18 -7.49
N GLU A 881 14.59 12.71 -8.71
CA GLU A 881 15.00 13.56 -9.82
C GLU A 881 13.85 14.47 -10.28
N SER A 882 12.62 13.96 -10.36
CA SER A 882 11.43 14.76 -10.64
C SER A 882 11.20 15.83 -9.56
N SER A 883 11.38 15.48 -8.29
CA SER A 883 11.26 16.43 -7.17
C SER A 883 12.35 17.51 -7.24
N ARG A 884 13.58 17.14 -7.63
CA ARG A 884 14.69 18.07 -7.84
C ARG A 884 14.41 19.03 -8.99
N LEU A 885 13.96 18.51 -10.14
CA LEU A 885 13.58 19.32 -11.30
C LEU A 885 12.40 20.25 -10.97
N GLN A 886 11.44 19.80 -10.15
CA GLN A 886 10.33 20.64 -9.70
C GLN A 886 10.81 21.79 -8.80
N GLN A 887 11.75 21.52 -7.88
CA GLN A 887 12.37 22.58 -7.07
C GLN A 887 13.16 23.57 -7.92
N GLU A 888 13.88 23.09 -8.94
CA GLU A 888 14.61 23.94 -9.88
C GLU A 888 13.67 24.79 -10.72
N ASN A 889 12.57 24.22 -11.21
CA ASN A 889 11.55 24.96 -11.95
C ASN A 889 10.90 26.05 -11.07
N GLN A 890 10.62 25.76 -9.79
CA GLN A 890 10.15 26.78 -8.85
C GLN A 890 11.19 27.89 -8.61
N ARG A 891 12.48 27.55 -8.51
CA ARG A 891 13.57 28.54 -8.39
C ARG A 891 13.62 29.44 -9.63
N LEU A 892 13.59 28.85 -10.83
CA LEU A 892 13.58 29.60 -12.08
C LEU A 892 12.33 30.48 -12.21
N GLN A 893 11.15 30.00 -11.81
CA GLN A 893 9.93 30.81 -11.78
C GLN A 893 10.02 32.00 -10.80
N ASN A 894 10.67 31.81 -9.66
CA ASN A 894 10.92 32.91 -8.71
C ASN A 894 11.92 33.91 -9.27
N GLU A 895 12.95 33.44 -9.97
CA GLU A 895 13.93 34.28 -10.64
C GLU A 895 13.31 35.06 -11.80
N ILE A 896 12.44 34.44 -12.60
CA ILE A 896 11.64 35.12 -13.63
C ILE A 896 10.77 36.22 -13.01
N ARG A 897 10.10 35.93 -11.88
CA ARG A 897 9.29 36.94 -11.16
C ARG A 897 10.16 38.08 -10.64
N LYS A 898 11.33 37.77 -10.09
CA LYS A 898 12.31 38.76 -9.61
C LYS A 898 12.78 39.65 -10.77
N ILE A 899 13.22 39.06 -11.88
CA ILE A 899 13.67 39.80 -13.07
C ILE A 899 12.52 40.65 -13.63
N ARG A 900 11.28 40.14 -13.69
CA ARG A 900 10.11 40.94 -14.11
C ARG A 900 9.88 42.13 -13.17
N SER A 901 10.01 41.94 -11.86
CA SER A 901 9.89 43.05 -10.90
C SER A 901 11.04 44.06 -11.04
N GLU A 902 12.26 43.59 -11.29
CA GLU A 902 13.41 44.46 -11.56
C GLU A 902 13.18 45.25 -12.86
N ILE A 903 12.71 44.60 -13.93
CA ILE A 903 12.36 45.28 -15.20
C ILE A 903 11.26 46.31 -14.96
N ASP A 904 10.21 45.99 -14.21
CA ASP A 904 9.13 46.93 -13.90
C ASP A 904 9.64 48.12 -13.09
N ILE A 905 10.49 47.90 -12.08
CA ILE A 905 11.14 48.97 -11.30
C ILE A 905 12.02 49.83 -12.22
N THR A 906 12.89 49.21 -13.01
CA THR A 906 13.78 49.93 -13.95
C THR A 906 12.97 50.69 -15.00
N SER A 907 11.83 50.15 -15.44
CA SER A 907 10.93 50.82 -16.39
C SER A 907 10.24 52.03 -15.77
N LYS A 908 9.85 51.94 -14.49
CA LYS A 908 9.27 53.06 -13.74
C LYS A 908 10.32 54.12 -13.45
N GLU A 909 11.54 53.72 -13.10
CA GLU A 909 12.66 54.63 -12.89
C GLU A 909 13.08 55.31 -14.20
N THR A 910 13.14 54.60 -15.32
CA THR A 910 13.42 55.21 -16.63
C THR A 910 12.30 56.13 -17.10
N ARG A 911 11.03 55.79 -16.85
CA ARG A 911 9.90 56.72 -17.07
C ARG A 911 10.04 57.97 -16.20
N LEU A 912 10.34 57.81 -14.91
CA LEU A 912 10.58 58.92 -13.98
C LEU A 912 11.75 59.80 -14.43
N ILE A 913 12.87 59.21 -14.86
CA ILE A 913 14.05 59.94 -15.38
C ILE A 913 13.72 60.65 -16.71
N THR A 914 12.92 60.03 -17.57
CA THR A 914 12.49 60.61 -18.86
C THR A 914 11.49 61.75 -18.66
N GLU A 915 10.64 61.67 -17.62
CA GLU A 915 9.67 62.69 -17.24
C GLU A 915 10.30 63.81 -16.37
N SER A 916 11.43 63.56 -15.71
CA SER A 916 12.08 64.50 -14.77
C SER A 916 13.32 65.21 -15.31
N ALA A 917 13.70 65.07 -16.58
CA ALA A 917 14.92 65.69 -17.10
C ALA A 917 14.64 66.91 -18.00
N PRO A 918 14.91 68.15 -17.53
CA PRO A 918 15.43 69.19 -18.40
C PRO A 918 16.87 68.84 -18.79
N ARG A 919 17.22 69.06 -20.06
CA ARG A 919 18.59 69.00 -20.56
C ARG A 919 19.46 70.00 -19.78
N ASP A 920 20.37 69.52 -18.94
CA ASP A 920 21.78 69.96 -18.86
C ASP A 920 22.55 69.24 -17.73
N ASP A 921 23.88 69.28 -17.88
CA ASP A 921 24.94 68.95 -16.93
C ASP A 921 25.59 67.55 -17.01
N GLY A 922 26.57 67.48 -17.93
CA GLY A 922 27.52 66.37 -18.09
C GLY A 922 28.33 65.98 -16.84
N LYS A 923 28.27 66.76 -15.76
CA LYS A 923 28.83 66.36 -14.44
C LYS A 923 28.08 65.20 -13.80
N ASN A 924 26.77 65.06 -14.07
CA ASN A 924 25.96 63.97 -13.53
C ASN A 924 26.28 62.63 -14.23
N LEU A 925 26.62 62.69 -15.52
CA LEU A 925 27.09 61.55 -16.29
C LEU A 925 28.48 61.10 -15.83
N GLU A 926 29.38 62.05 -15.54
CA GLU A 926 30.73 61.76 -15.04
C GLU A 926 30.71 61.13 -13.63
N LEU A 927 29.88 61.65 -12.71
CA LEU A 927 29.67 61.05 -11.38
C LEU A 927 29.03 59.65 -11.46
N ARG A 928 28.14 59.43 -12.42
CA ARG A 928 27.54 58.10 -12.66
C ARG A 928 28.53 57.14 -13.30
N LEU A 929 29.42 57.62 -14.17
CA LEU A 929 30.51 56.84 -14.74
C LEU A 929 31.51 56.42 -13.65
N ASP A 930 31.85 57.32 -12.73
CA ASP A 930 32.68 57.03 -11.56
C ASP A 930 32.00 56.09 -10.55
N SER A 931 30.68 56.16 -10.40
CA SER A 931 29.91 55.21 -9.57
C SER A 931 29.92 53.81 -10.20
N LEU A 932 29.64 53.73 -11.49
CA LEU A 932 29.65 52.46 -12.23
C LEU A 932 31.05 51.86 -12.33
N GLN A 933 32.10 52.68 -12.43
CA GLN A 933 33.49 52.21 -12.37
C GLN A 933 33.85 51.65 -10.99
N ARG A 934 33.35 52.25 -9.90
CA ARG A 934 33.50 51.71 -8.54
C ARG A 934 32.74 50.41 -8.34
N GLU A 935 31.50 50.33 -8.79
CA GLU A 935 30.72 49.10 -8.75
C GLU A 935 31.35 47.98 -9.60
N LEU A 936 31.90 48.31 -10.78
CA LEU A 936 32.68 47.36 -11.58
C LEU A 936 33.96 46.92 -10.88
N ALA A 937 34.63 47.80 -10.14
CA ALA A 937 35.82 47.46 -9.35
C ALA A 937 35.45 46.56 -8.16
N GLU A 938 34.34 46.81 -7.48
CA GLU A 938 33.82 45.98 -6.39
C GLU A 938 33.37 44.60 -6.89
N LEU A 939 32.65 44.54 -8.02
CA LEU A 939 32.27 43.29 -8.66
C LEU A 939 33.49 42.48 -9.11
N ARG A 940 34.52 43.16 -9.65
CA ARG A 940 35.81 42.52 -9.96
C ARG A 940 36.48 41.97 -8.70
N GLY A 941 36.44 42.71 -7.59
CA GLY A 941 36.90 42.24 -6.28
C GLY A 941 36.16 41.00 -5.80
N ILE A 942 34.84 40.98 -5.91
CA ILE A 942 34.00 39.82 -5.57
C ILE A 942 34.33 38.63 -6.46
N THR A 943 34.50 38.81 -7.77
CA THR A 943 34.93 37.73 -8.66
C THR A 943 36.30 37.18 -8.26
N THR A 944 37.28 38.03 -7.94
CA THR A 944 38.59 37.55 -7.47
C THR A 944 38.50 36.78 -6.16
N GLN A 945 37.67 37.24 -5.20
CA GLN A 945 37.43 36.52 -3.95
C GLN A 945 36.74 35.17 -4.18
N LYS A 946 35.82 35.11 -5.14
CA LYS A 946 35.13 33.87 -5.53
C LYS A 946 36.04 32.93 -6.27
N ASP A 947 36.94 33.44 -7.12
CA ASP A 947 37.95 32.64 -7.79
C ASP A 947 38.95 32.06 -6.78
N GLU A 948 39.37 32.82 -5.76
CA GLU A 948 40.18 32.32 -4.64
C GLU A 948 39.43 31.30 -3.77
N GLU A 949 38.12 31.47 -3.58
CA GLU A 949 37.26 30.52 -2.89
C GLU A 949 37.12 29.22 -3.69
N VAL A 950 36.92 29.33 -5.00
CA VAL A 950 36.88 28.19 -5.93
C VAL A 950 38.24 27.48 -5.95
N GLU A 951 39.36 28.21 -5.98
CA GLU A 951 40.70 27.61 -5.94
C GLU A 951 40.94 26.90 -4.59
N ARG A 952 40.51 27.48 -3.47
CA ARG A 952 40.55 26.83 -2.14
C ARG A 952 39.67 25.59 -2.10
N LEU A 953 38.45 25.65 -2.63
CA LEU A 953 37.54 24.52 -2.69
C LEU A 953 38.08 23.42 -3.60
N GLN A 954 38.68 23.76 -4.74
CA GLN A 954 39.37 22.82 -5.62
C GLN A 954 40.57 22.18 -4.94
N LYS A 955 41.42 22.95 -4.24
CA LYS A 955 42.53 22.40 -3.42
C LYS A 955 42.01 21.48 -2.31
N ASN A 956 40.90 21.82 -1.67
CA ASN A 956 40.24 20.97 -0.67
C ASN A 956 39.63 19.71 -1.29
N LEU A 957 39.06 19.79 -2.49
CA LEU A 957 38.50 18.66 -3.22
C LEU A 957 39.58 17.70 -3.69
N VAL A 958 40.72 18.23 -4.15
CA VAL A 958 41.93 17.46 -4.46
C VAL A 958 42.50 16.84 -3.19
N ALA A 959 42.58 17.56 -2.07
CA ALA A 959 43.03 17.01 -0.80
C ALA A 959 42.05 15.97 -0.22
N VAL A 960 40.75 16.13 -0.42
CA VAL A 960 39.71 15.16 -0.02
C VAL A 960 39.73 13.94 -0.94
N ARG A 961 39.94 14.11 -2.26
CA ARG A 961 40.21 12.99 -3.16
C ARG A 961 41.47 12.26 -2.76
N GLN A 962 42.59 12.95 -2.56
CA GLN A 962 43.84 12.35 -2.08
C GLN A 962 43.67 11.66 -0.73
N LYS A 963 42.90 12.22 0.21
CA LYS A 963 42.60 11.58 1.51
C LYS A 963 41.61 10.41 1.39
N LYS A 964 40.71 10.41 0.41
CA LYS A 964 39.76 9.31 0.14
C LYS A 964 40.45 8.17 -0.61
N GLU A 965 41.32 8.51 -1.55
CA GLU A 965 42.18 7.62 -2.33
C GLU A 965 43.28 7.00 -1.44
N GLN A 966 43.90 7.77 -0.52
CA GLN A 966 44.78 7.24 0.53
C GLN A 966 44.06 6.37 1.58
N ARG A 967 42.75 6.57 1.78
CA ARG A 967 41.93 5.72 2.67
C ARG A 967 41.48 4.43 1.99
N GLU A 968 41.25 4.44 0.68
CA GLU A 968 40.92 3.24 -0.10
C GLU A 968 42.18 2.45 -0.52
N SER A 969 43.36 3.08 -0.66
CA SER A 969 44.64 2.41 -0.95
C SER A 969 45.26 1.67 0.25
N HIS A 970 44.65 1.75 1.42
CA HIS A 970 45.14 1.11 2.65
C HIS A 970 44.09 0.18 3.28
N LEU A 971 43.40 -0.64 2.49
CA LEU A 971 42.67 -1.77 3.06
C LEU A 971 43.62 -2.94 3.34
N ARG A 972 44.49 -2.74 4.33
CA ARG A 972 45.38 -3.78 4.86
C ARG A 972 44.55 -4.70 5.76
N ARG A 973 44.36 -5.96 5.38
CA ARG A 973 43.88 -6.99 6.31
C ARG A 973 45.11 -7.66 6.92
N SER A 974 45.61 -7.12 8.02
CA SER A 974 46.62 -7.79 8.85
C SER A 974 45.92 -8.42 10.04
N ILE A 975 46.16 -9.71 10.26
CA ILE A 975 45.53 -10.47 11.34
C ILE A 975 46.48 -10.45 12.52
N VAL A 976 45.97 -10.11 13.71
CA VAL A 976 46.75 -10.04 14.95
C VAL A 976 46.18 -11.06 15.93
N ILE A 977 47.06 -11.81 16.57
CA ILE A 977 46.71 -12.82 17.56
C ILE A 977 47.08 -12.26 18.92
N ILE A 978 46.12 -12.30 19.85
CA ILE A 978 46.29 -11.79 21.20
C ILE A 978 46.51 -12.99 22.11
N ASP A 979 47.65 -12.99 22.80
CA ASP A 979 47.92 -13.98 23.84
C ASP A 979 46.93 -13.76 25.02
N PRO A 980 46.06 -14.73 25.34
CA PRO A 980 45.01 -14.57 26.33
C PRO A 980 45.53 -14.32 27.76
N ASP A 981 46.77 -14.74 28.07
CA ASP A 981 47.33 -14.60 29.41
C ASP A 981 48.11 -13.29 29.60
N SER A 982 48.76 -12.78 28.54
CA SER A 982 49.57 -11.55 28.59
C SER A 982 48.90 -10.33 27.96
N GLY A 983 47.83 -10.52 27.19
CA GLY A 983 47.15 -9.47 26.43
C GLY A 983 48.01 -8.86 25.31
N LYS A 984 49.17 -9.46 25.01
CA LYS A 984 50.11 -8.93 24.03
C LYS A 984 49.67 -9.28 22.61
N GLU A 985 49.55 -8.25 21.79
CA GLU A 985 49.29 -8.37 20.35
C GLU A 985 50.54 -8.83 19.60
N MET A 986 50.41 -9.88 18.80
CA MET A 986 51.50 -10.40 17.99
C MET A 986 51.06 -10.94 16.63
N ARG A 987 52.02 -11.07 15.71
CA ARG A 987 51.74 -11.56 14.35
C ARG A 987 51.50 -13.08 14.35
N PRO A 988 50.75 -13.63 13.37
CA PRO A 988 50.50 -15.07 13.28
C PRO A 988 51.80 -15.90 13.24
N GLU A 989 52.87 -15.39 12.63
CA GLU A 989 54.18 -16.05 12.62
C GLU A 989 54.83 -16.10 14.02
N GLU A 990 54.70 -15.04 14.80
CA GLU A 990 55.23 -14.96 16.17
C GLU A 990 54.40 -15.84 17.11
N ALA A 991 53.08 -15.85 16.94
CA ALA A 991 52.18 -16.74 17.67
C ALA A 991 52.45 -18.23 17.35
N TYR A 992 52.76 -18.57 16.10
CA TYR A 992 53.17 -19.93 15.72
C TYR A 992 54.51 -20.33 16.35
N LYS A 993 55.50 -19.42 16.33
CA LYS A 993 56.81 -19.66 16.97
C LYS A 993 56.70 -19.82 18.49
N LEU A 994 55.72 -19.17 19.12
CA LEU A 994 55.41 -19.35 20.54
C LEU A 994 54.48 -20.55 20.82
N GLY A 995 54.02 -21.27 19.80
CA GLY A 995 53.13 -22.44 19.94
C GLY A 995 51.68 -22.09 20.33
N LEU A 996 51.28 -20.82 20.24
CA LEU A 996 49.92 -20.36 20.52
C LEU A 996 48.93 -20.75 19.42
N ILE A 997 49.43 -20.99 18.20
CA ILE A 997 48.66 -21.52 17.08
C ILE A 997 49.40 -22.69 16.42
N ASP A 998 48.67 -23.62 15.82
CA ASP A 998 49.19 -24.75 15.06
C ASP A 998 49.53 -24.35 13.61
N TRP A 999 50.40 -25.13 12.95
CA TRP A 999 50.89 -24.83 11.59
C TRP A 999 49.75 -24.66 10.58
N LYS A 1000 48.68 -25.46 10.73
CA LYS A 1000 47.51 -25.39 9.86
C LYS A 1000 46.76 -24.08 10.02
N MET A 1001 46.60 -23.60 11.26
CA MET A 1001 46.01 -22.29 11.53
C MET A 1001 46.94 -21.15 11.08
N PHE A 1002 48.26 -21.26 11.27
CA PHE A 1002 49.24 -20.29 10.75
C PHE A 1002 49.10 -20.11 9.22
N VAL A 1003 49.09 -21.22 8.46
CA VAL A 1003 48.95 -21.18 6.99
C VAL A 1003 47.60 -20.57 6.59
N ASN A 1004 46.53 -20.88 7.31
CA ASN A 1004 45.20 -20.34 7.03
C ASN A 1004 45.14 -18.83 7.32
N LEU A 1005 45.64 -18.38 8.48
CA LEU A 1005 45.67 -16.96 8.85
C LEU A 1005 46.59 -16.17 7.91
N GLN A 1006 47.75 -16.73 7.53
CA GLN A 1006 48.64 -16.11 6.55
C GLN A 1006 48.01 -16.02 5.14
N SER A 1007 47.16 -16.98 4.76
CA SER A 1007 46.44 -16.94 3.48
C SER A 1007 45.30 -15.90 3.44
N GLN A 1008 44.85 -15.42 4.60
CA GLN A 1008 43.79 -14.43 4.76
C GLN A 1008 44.31 -12.99 4.84
N GLU A 1009 45.63 -12.79 4.98
CA GLU A 1009 46.26 -11.48 4.88
C GLU A 1009 46.36 -11.04 3.41
N CYS A 1010 45.86 -9.84 3.09
CA CYS A 1010 45.81 -9.29 1.73
C CYS A 1010 46.88 -8.21 1.54
N ASP A 1011 47.79 -8.41 0.59
CA ASP A 1011 49.03 -7.61 0.40
C ASP A 1011 49.18 -6.95 -0.98
N TRP A 1012 48.09 -6.82 -1.76
CA TRP A 1012 48.09 -6.07 -3.02
C TRP A 1012 47.73 -4.59 -2.76
N GLU A 1013 48.56 -3.67 -3.28
CA GLU A 1013 48.39 -2.23 -3.14
C GLU A 1013 48.42 -1.56 -4.53
N GLU A 1014 47.42 -0.74 -4.85
CA GLU A 1014 47.46 0.09 -6.06
C GLU A 1014 48.16 1.41 -5.78
N ILE A 1015 49.18 1.73 -6.58
CA ILE A 1015 49.98 2.95 -6.50
C ILE A 1015 49.78 3.72 -7.80
N SER A 1016 49.08 4.85 -7.72
CA SER A 1016 48.94 5.80 -8.82
C SER A 1016 50.19 6.68 -8.91
N VAL A 1017 51.02 6.47 -9.95
CA VAL A 1017 52.22 7.28 -10.17
C VAL A 1017 51.90 8.32 -11.24
N LYS A 1018 51.98 9.60 -10.88
CA LYS A 1018 51.82 10.70 -11.85
C LYS A 1018 53.09 10.84 -12.67
N GLY A 1019 53.05 10.43 -13.94
CA GLY A 1019 54.13 10.61 -14.90
C GLY A 1019 53.87 11.77 -15.87
N PRO A 1020 54.89 12.23 -16.62
CA PRO A 1020 54.78 13.34 -17.57
C PRO A 1020 53.85 13.07 -18.78
N LYS A 1021 53.27 11.86 -18.91
CA LYS A 1021 52.31 11.48 -19.95
C LYS A 1021 50.89 11.18 -19.43
N GLY A 1022 50.63 11.35 -18.13
CA GLY A 1022 49.35 11.03 -17.49
C GLY A 1022 49.51 10.25 -16.17
N GLU A 1023 48.40 10.03 -15.47
CA GLU A 1023 48.34 9.18 -14.26
C GLU A 1023 48.38 7.70 -14.69
N SER A 1024 49.44 6.97 -14.32
CA SER A 1024 49.55 5.53 -14.60
C SER A 1024 49.42 4.74 -13.30
N SER A 1025 48.47 3.82 -13.26
CA SER A 1025 48.20 2.96 -12.10
C SER A 1025 49.07 1.70 -12.10
N VAL A 1026 49.76 1.44 -10.98
CA VAL A 1026 50.66 0.30 -10.80
C VAL A 1026 50.22 -0.53 -9.61
N LEU A 1027 49.97 -1.83 -9.80
CA LEU A 1027 49.69 -2.76 -8.71
C LEU A 1027 50.99 -3.29 -8.10
N HIS A 1028 51.12 -3.21 -6.79
CA HIS A 1028 52.27 -3.67 -6.03
C HIS A 1028 51.88 -4.88 -5.18
N ASP A 1029 52.54 -6.01 -5.42
CA ASP A 1029 52.47 -7.19 -4.58
C ASP A 1029 53.50 -7.06 -3.44
N ARG A 1030 53.06 -6.76 -2.22
CA ARG A 1030 53.96 -6.64 -1.05
C ARG A 1030 54.50 -7.98 -0.55
N LYS A 1031 53.89 -9.11 -0.92
CA LYS A 1031 54.37 -10.46 -0.58
C LYS A 1031 55.61 -10.84 -1.39
N SER A 1032 55.67 -10.42 -2.65
CA SER A 1032 56.82 -10.67 -3.55
C SER A 1032 57.70 -9.46 -3.81
N GLY A 1033 57.27 -8.25 -3.41
CA GLY A 1033 57.94 -6.98 -3.67
C GLY A 1033 57.84 -6.51 -5.13
N LYS A 1034 57.09 -7.20 -5.99
CA LYS A 1034 57.00 -6.91 -7.43
C LYS A 1034 55.96 -5.82 -7.71
N LYS A 1035 56.21 -5.04 -8.75
CA LYS A 1035 55.30 -3.98 -9.24
C LYS A 1035 54.88 -4.33 -10.66
N PHE A 1036 53.58 -4.25 -10.92
CA PHE A 1036 52.97 -4.59 -12.19
C PHE A 1036 52.17 -3.39 -12.69
N SER A 1037 52.56 -2.87 -13.85
CA SER A 1037 51.90 -1.75 -14.51
C SER A 1037 50.64 -2.23 -15.22
N ILE A 1038 49.50 -1.61 -14.94
CA ILE A 1038 48.21 -1.98 -15.54
C ILE A 1038 48.24 -1.69 -17.06
N ASP A 1039 48.87 -0.59 -17.46
CA ASP A 1039 49.02 -0.22 -18.89
C ASP A 1039 49.89 -1.21 -19.66
N ASP A 1040 50.94 -1.73 -19.02
CA ASP A 1040 51.78 -2.77 -19.61
C ASP A 1040 51.02 -4.10 -19.73
N ALA A 1041 50.22 -4.46 -18.73
CA ALA A 1041 49.42 -5.67 -18.76
C ALA A 1041 48.31 -5.62 -19.83
N LEU A 1042 47.75 -4.43 -20.13
CA LEU A 1042 46.85 -4.23 -21.27
C LEU A 1042 47.59 -4.34 -22.61
N ARG A 1043 48.78 -3.74 -22.73
CA ARG A 1043 49.59 -3.82 -23.96
C ARG A 1043 50.06 -5.25 -24.25
N LEU A 1044 50.43 -6.00 -23.22
CA LEU A 1044 50.88 -7.39 -23.32
C LEU A 1044 49.72 -8.39 -23.43
N GLY A 1045 48.46 -7.93 -23.28
CA GLY A 1045 47.26 -8.75 -23.38
C GLY A 1045 47.02 -9.68 -22.18
N HIS A 1046 47.68 -9.45 -21.05
CA HIS A 1046 47.43 -10.19 -19.80
C HIS A 1046 46.06 -9.84 -19.18
N ILE A 1047 45.59 -8.63 -19.44
CA ILE A 1047 44.23 -8.18 -19.09
C ILE A 1047 43.56 -7.54 -20.31
N THR A 1048 42.24 -7.67 -20.40
CA THR A 1048 41.41 -7.02 -21.42
C THR A 1048 40.82 -5.72 -20.90
N ASN A 1049 40.47 -4.80 -21.80
CA ASN A 1049 39.83 -3.54 -21.43
C ASN A 1049 38.49 -3.76 -20.69
N ARG A 1050 37.79 -4.85 -21.01
CA ARG A 1050 36.60 -5.29 -20.26
C ARG A 1050 36.93 -5.63 -18.81
N GLN A 1051 37.97 -6.44 -18.55
CA GLN A 1051 38.38 -6.81 -17.19
C GLN A 1051 38.86 -5.60 -16.38
N LEU A 1052 39.53 -4.64 -17.03
CA LEU A 1052 39.86 -3.36 -16.38
C LEU A 1052 38.59 -2.60 -15.96
N GLN A 1053 37.58 -2.50 -16.82
CA GLN A 1053 36.32 -1.86 -16.46
C GLN A 1053 35.58 -2.61 -15.35
N GLN A 1054 35.63 -3.94 -15.32
CA GLN A 1054 35.07 -4.73 -14.24
C GLN A 1054 35.78 -4.45 -12.90
N TYR A 1055 37.11 -4.27 -12.91
CA TYR A 1055 37.87 -3.86 -11.73
C TYR A 1055 37.48 -2.45 -11.26
N ILE A 1056 37.42 -1.48 -12.18
CA ILE A 1056 37.01 -0.09 -11.88
C ILE A 1056 35.57 -0.04 -11.34
N ASN A 1057 34.67 -0.87 -11.89
CA ASN A 1057 33.28 -1.00 -11.45
C ASN A 1057 33.12 -1.85 -10.16
N LYS A 1058 34.24 -2.33 -9.58
CA LYS A 1058 34.29 -3.18 -8.38
C LYS A 1058 33.56 -4.53 -8.52
N GLU A 1059 33.42 -5.03 -9.75
CA GLU A 1059 32.86 -6.37 -10.04
C GLU A 1059 33.88 -7.49 -9.77
N ILE A 1060 35.18 -7.18 -9.82
CA ILE A 1060 36.28 -8.10 -9.47
C ILE A 1060 37.17 -7.48 -8.40
N THR A 1061 37.68 -8.32 -7.49
CA THR A 1061 38.49 -7.85 -6.35
C THR A 1061 39.92 -7.51 -6.76
N ILE A 1062 40.62 -6.67 -5.98
CA ILE A 1062 42.04 -6.34 -6.23
C ILE A 1062 42.97 -7.56 -6.20
N GLN A 1063 42.59 -8.62 -5.47
CA GLN A 1063 43.34 -9.87 -5.44
C GLN A 1063 43.19 -10.63 -6.76
N GLU A 1064 41.95 -10.83 -7.22
CA GLU A 1064 41.66 -11.48 -8.49
C GLU A 1064 42.26 -10.69 -9.65
N PHE A 1065 42.11 -9.37 -9.63
CA PHE A 1065 42.69 -8.48 -10.62
C PHE A 1065 44.22 -8.45 -10.57
N GLY A 1066 44.83 -8.46 -9.37
CA GLY A 1066 46.29 -8.53 -9.21
C GLY A 1066 46.89 -9.83 -9.75
N VAL A 1067 46.20 -10.96 -9.60
CA VAL A 1067 46.60 -12.24 -10.22
C VAL A 1067 46.56 -12.13 -11.74
N MET A 1068 45.48 -11.58 -12.31
CA MET A 1068 45.34 -11.38 -13.76
C MET A 1068 46.43 -10.46 -14.32
N VAL A 1069 46.71 -9.35 -13.64
CA VAL A 1069 47.75 -8.39 -14.03
C VAL A 1069 49.15 -8.99 -13.92
N SER A 1070 49.38 -9.93 -12.99
CA SER A 1070 50.67 -10.61 -12.83
C SER A 1070 50.98 -11.68 -13.90
N GLY A 1071 50.01 -11.99 -14.79
CA GLY A 1071 50.18 -12.98 -15.85
C GLY A 1071 50.31 -14.43 -15.36
N LYS A 1072 50.01 -14.70 -14.09
CA LYS A 1072 50.00 -16.06 -13.53
C LYS A 1072 48.62 -16.69 -13.78
N THR A 1073 48.56 -17.69 -14.64
CA THR A 1073 47.44 -18.64 -14.69
C THR A 1073 47.45 -19.48 -13.40
N MET A 1074 46.30 -19.60 -12.73
CA MET A 1074 46.13 -20.55 -11.61
C MET A 1074 46.48 -21.98 -12.00
#